data_AF-A0A2C9VFT8-F1
#
_entry.id   AF-A0A2C9VFT8-F1
#
_cell.length_a   1.000
_cell.length_b   1.000
_cell.length_c   1.000
_cell.angle_alpha   90.00
_cell.angle_beta   90.00
_cell.angle_gamma   90.00
#
_symmetry.space_group_name_H-M   'P 1'
#
loop_
_entity.id
_entity.type
_entity.pdbx_description
1 polymer ?
#
loop_
_entity_poly.entity_id
_entity_poly.type
_entity_poly.pdbx_seq_one_letter_code
_entity_poly.pdbx_strand_id
1 'polypeptide(L)'
;MHRVGSAGNNSNSVRARKEKRLTYVLSDADDTKHCAGINCLAVLKSPVSDGSDHLFTGSRDGTLKRWALTEDSASHSATFESHVDWVNDAVLVGGSTLVSCSSDTTLKTWNCLSDGVCTRTLRQHSDYVTCLAAAEKNSNIVASGGLGGEVFIWDLEAALAPVSKSNDTMEEDCSNGVNGSGNQLPMTSLRTISSSNNISAHTTQSHGYVPIAAKGHKESVYALAMNDSGTILVSGGTEKVVRVWDSRTGSKTMKLRGHTDNIRALLLDSTGRFCLSGSSDSMIRLWDLGQQRCVHSYAVHTDSVWALASTPTFGHVYSGGRDLSLYLTDLATRESLLLCTKEHPILQLALHDDSIWVATTDSSVHRWPAEGRNPQKVFQRGGSFLAGNLSFSRARVSLEGSTPVPVYKEPTLSIPGTSAIVQHEILNNRRHVLTKDTTGSVKLWEITRGVVVEDYGKVSFEEKKEQLFEMVSIPGWFTVDTRLGSLSIHLDTPQCFSAEMYSADLNIAGKPEDDKVNLARETLKGLLAHWLAKRRQRHGSQSSANGDVLSGKDITPRSLARSRIEVDGGAENDSMVYPPFEFSINSPPSIITEGSQGGPWRKKVTDLDGTEDEKDFPWWCLDCVLNNRLPPRENTKCSFYLHPCEGSAVQILTQGKLSAPRILRIHKVVNYVIEKMVLDKPLDNPDVTFAPGLGGGQLQHSTVGDGSYRPGLKPWQKLRPSIEILCNNQVLSPDMSLATVRAYIWKKPEDLVLNYRVVQGR
;
A
#
# COMPACT_ATOMS: atom_id res chain seq x y z
N MET A 1 -10.10 5.70 -16.57
CA MET A 1 -8.88 4.90 -16.40
C MET A 1 -8.46 4.42 -17.79
N HIS A 2 -7.39 4.99 -18.34
CA HIS A 2 -6.81 4.51 -19.58
C HIS A 2 -5.87 3.33 -19.27
N ARG A 3 -5.95 2.31 -20.13
CA ARG A 3 -5.23 1.05 -20.10
C ARG A 3 -3.73 1.30 -20.26
N VAL A 4 -2.91 1.02 -19.24
CA VAL A 4 -1.46 0.86 -19.43
C VAL A 4 -1.24 -0.60 -19.79
N GLY A 5 -1.04 -0.86 -21.08
CA GLY A 5 -0.84 -2.20 -21.60
C GLY A 5 0.49 -2.78 -21.14
N SER A 6 0.44 -3.86 -20.37
CA SER A 6 1.62 -4.69 -20.12
C SER A 6 1.72 -5.70 -21.26
N ALA A 7 2.58 -5.43 -22.24
CA ALA A 7 2.86 -6.35 -23.33
C ALA A 7 3.61 -7.59 -22.79
N GLY A 8 3.02 -8.77 -22.98
CA GLY A 8 3.65 -10.05 -22.64
C GLY A 8 4.72 -10.42 -23.66
N ASN A 9 5.98 -10.39 -23.24
CA ASN A 9 7.07 -11.06 -23.96
C ASN A 9 7.29 -12.44 -23.31
N ASN A 10 6.89 -13.50 -24.01
CA ASN A 10 7.24 -14.87 -23.70
C ASN A 10 8.66 -15.14 -24.19
N SER A 11 9.63 -15.07 -23.28
CA SER A 11 10.92 -15.74 -23.44
C SER A 11 11.23 -16.48 -22.14
N ASN A 12 11.38 -17.80 -22.24
CA ASN A 12 11.73 -18.73 -21.16
C ASN A 12 13.08 -18.37 -20.53
N SER A 13 13.06 -17.40 -19.61
CA SER A 13 14.06 -17.19 -18.58
C SER A 13 13.43 -17.69 -17.29
N VAL A 14 14.12 -18.58 -16.57
CA VAL A 14 13.81 -18.91 -15.18
C VAL A 14 13.97 -17.62 -14.37
N ARG A 15 12.93 -16.79 -14.36
CA ARG A 15 12.89 -15.58 -13.53
C ARG A 15 12.98 -16.04 -12.09
N ALA A 16 14.04 -15.64 -11.40
CA ALA A 16 14.09 -15.69 -9.95
C ALA A 16 12.76 -15.14 -9.42
N ARG A 17 12.10 -15.92 -8.54
CA ARG A 17 10.83 -15.52 -7.93
C ARG A 17 11.02 -14.12 -7.35
N LYS A 18 10.34 -13.12 -7.92
CA LYS A 18 10.47 -11.73 -7.49
C LYS A 18 10.16 -11.69 -5.99
N GLU A 19 11.12 -11.27 -5.18
CA GLU A 19 10.91 -11.19 -3.73
C GLU A 19 9.78 -10.21 -3.41
N LYS A 20 9.06 -10.49 -2.33
CA LYS A 20 7.95 -9.66 -1.87
C LYS A 20 8.45 -8.27 -1.49
N ARG A 21 7.77 -7.24 -1.98
CA ARG A 21 8.01 -5.84 -1.62
C ARG A 21 7.43 -5.54 -0.24
N LEU A 22 8.10 -4.71 0.55
CA LEU A 22 7.53 -4.11 1.75
C LEU A 22 7.19 -2.65 1.44
N THR A 23 5.97 -2.22 1.76
CA THR A 23 5.56 -0.82 1.63
C THR A 23 5.12 -0.31 3.00
N TYR A 24 5.39 0.95 3.31
CA TYR A 24 4.76 1.61 4.44
C TYR A 24 4.12 2.93 4.00
N VAL A 25 2.96 3.25 4.56
CA VAL A 25 2.15 4.42 4.22
C VAL A 25 2.23 5.41 5.37
N LEU A 26 2.59 6.64 5.04
CA LEU A 26 2.67 7.77 5.96
C LEU A 26 1.45 8.66 5.79
N SER A 27 0.83 9.03 6.92
CA SER A 27 -0.25 10.01 6.99
C SER A 27 0.10 11.11 7.98
N ASP A 28 -0.09 12.35 7.55
CA ASP A 28 -0.02 13.57 8.38
C ASP A 28 -1.42 14.09 8.72
N ALA A 29 -2.43 13.49 8.09
CA ALA A 29 -3.82 13.81 8.29
C ALA A 29 -4.41 13.04 9.47
N ASP A 30 -5.47 13.62 10.03
CA ASP A 30 -6.36 12.97 10.99
C ASP A 30 -6.87 11.64 10.42
N ASP A 31 -6.35 10.54 10.96
CA ASP A 31 -6.65 9.19 10.50
C ASP A 31 -8.12 8.77 10.73
N THR A 32 -8.90 9.58 11.44
CA THR A 32 -10.35 9.38 11.54
C THR A 32 -11.10 9.78 10.26
N LYS A 33 -10.46 10.54 9.35
CA LYS A 33 -11.08 11.06 8.12
C LYS A 33 -10.50 10.41 6.88
N HIS A 34 -11.29 10.35 5.82
CA HIS A 34 -10.80 9.93 4.51
C HIS A 34 -9.93 11.02 3.89
N CYS A 35 -8.88 10.63 3.16
CA CYS A 35 -8.02 11.58 2.43
C CYS A 35 -8.21 11.52 0.91
N ALA A 36 -9.07 10.63 0.40
CA ALA A 36 -9.35 10.48 -1.03
C ALA A 36 -10.86 10.27 -1.28
N GLY A 37 -11.24 10.32 -2.56
CA GLY A 37 -12.64 10.19 -2.99
C GLY A 37 -13.33 8.91 -2.52
N ILE A 38 -14.63 9.01 -2.22
CA ILE A 38 -15.41 7.91 -1.63
C ILE A 38 -16.21 7.22 -2.72
N ASN A 39 -15.90 5.95 -2.96
CA ASN A 39 -16.50 5.18 -4.06
C ASN A 39 -17.81 4.49 -3.63
N CYS A 40 -17.96 4.12 -2.36
CA CYS A 40 -19.13 3.36 -1.92
C CYS A 40 -19.63 3.77 -0.54
N LEU A 41 -20.93 3.51 -0.33
CA LEU A 41 -21.69 3.82 0.88
C LEU A 41 -22.57 2.62 1.22
N ALA A 42 -22.64 2.25 2.50
CA ALA A 42 -23.60 1.28 3.00
C ALA A 42 -24.16 1.74 4.34
N VAL A 43 -25.47 1.59 4.55
CA VAL A 43 -26.16 2.04 5.76
C VAL A 43 -26.69 0.83 6.50
N LEU A 44 -26.26 0.65 7.75
CA LEU A 44 -26.77 -0.34 8.67
C LEU A 44 -27.75 0.35 9.61
N LYS A 45 -29.03 -0.04 9.53
CA LYS A 45 -30.05 0.42 10.45
C LYS A 45 -30.08 -0.43 11.71
N SER A 46 -30.11 0.19 12.88
CA SER A 46 -30.31 -0.53 14.12
C SER A 46 -31.73 -1.09 14.18
N PRO A 47 -31.92 -2.39 14.52
CA PRO A 47 -33.26 -2.96 14.70
C PRO A 47 -33.93 -2.48 16.00
N VAL A 48 -33.17 -1.91 16.94
CA VAL A 48 -33.67 -1.35 18.20
C VAL A 48 -33.76 0.17 18.06
N SER A 49 -34.90 0.74 18.43
CA SER A 49 -35.20 2.18 18.35
C SER A 49 -34.28 3.09 19.17
N ASP A 50 -33.38 2.51 19.97
CA ASP A 50 -32.43 3.20 20.86
C ASP A 50 -30.96 3.00 20.42
N GLY A 51 -30.71 2.20 19.37
CA GLY A 51 -29.37 1.97 18.83
C GLY A 51 -29.03 2.97 17.72
N SER A 52 -27.78 3.43 17.67
CA SER A 52 -27.30 4.32 16.61
C SER A 52 -27.22 3.61 15.27
N ASP A 53 -27.76 4.22 14.22
CA ASP A 53 -27.50 3.77 12.85
C ASP A 53 -26.02 3.95 12.50
N HIS A 54 -25.53 3.13 11.57
CA HIS A 54 -24.15 3.20 11.14
C HIS A 54 -24.05 3.43 9.64
N LEU A 55 -23.23 4.42 9.24
CA LEU A 55 -22.81 4.61 7.86
C LEU A 55 -21.43 4.01 7.66
N PHE A 56 -21.27 3.21 6.63
CA PHE A 56 -19.98 2.72 6.15
C PHE A 56 -19.60 3.46 4.88
N THR A 57 -18.37 3.94 4.83
CA THR A 57 -17.79 4.65 3.68
C THR A 57 -16.55 3.90 3.21
N GLY A 58 -16.47 3.57 1.91
CA GLY A 58 -15.28 2.98 1.30
C GLY A 58 -14.59 3.97 0.37
N SER A 59 -13.29 4.16 0.55
CA SER A 59 -12.52 5.23 -0.08
C SER A 59 -11.41 4.73 -0.99
N ARG A 60 -10.98 5.61 -1.90
CA ARG A 60 -9.78 5.47 -2.73
C ARG A 60 -8.48 5.52 -1.92
N ASP A 61 -8.54 5.85 -0.63
CA ASP A 61 -7.39 5.75 0.28
C ASP A 61 -7.09 4.31 0.75
N GLY A 62 -7.91 3.35 0.33
CA GLY A 62 -7.78 1.93 0.64
C GLY A 62 -8.36 1.53 2.00
N THR A 63 -9.08 2.41 2.66
CA THR A 63 -9.74 2.14 3.95
C THR A 63 -11.26 2.16 3.83
N LEU A 64 -11.92 1.43 4.73
CA LEU A 64 -13.33 1.68 5.04
C LEU A 64 -13.44 2.31 6.43
N LYS A 65 -14.45 3.15 6.63
CA LYS A 65 -14.73 3.77 7.93
C LYS A 65 -16.19 3.59 8.30
N ARG A 66 -16.44 3.39 9.60
CA ARG A 66 -17.78 3.35 10.19
C ARG A 66 -18.02 4.65 10.95
N TRP A 67 -19.16 5.25 10.69
CA TRP A 67 -19.65 6.47 11.33
C TRP A 67 -20.90 6.13 12.13
N ALA A 68 -20.92 6.45 13.42
CA ALA A 68 -22.13 6.38 14.21
C ALA A 68 -22.99 7.61 13.90
N LEU A 69 -24.23 7.36 13.48
CA LEU A 69 -25.18 8.38 13.09
C LEU A 69 -26.09 8.72 14.27
N THR A 70 -26.23 10.02 14.48
CA THR A 70 -27.28 10.63 15.31
C THR A 70 -28.15 11.51 14.41
N GLU A 71 -29.24 12.06 14.93
CA GLU A 71 -30.12 12.94 14.13
C GLU A 71 -29.34 14.09 13.48
N ASP A 72 -28.46 14.76 14.24
CA ASP A 72 -27.77 15.98 13.80
C ASP A 72 -26.25 15.84 13.59
N SER A 73 -25.65 14.67 13.89
CA SER A 73 -24.20 14.50 13.77
C SER A 73 -23.78 13.09 13.36
N ALA A 74 -22.59 12.99 12.79
CA ALA A 74 -21.95 11.72 12.46
C ALA A 74 -20.53 11.70 13.07
N SER A 75 -20.27 10.75 13.96
CA SER A 75 -18.97 10.60 14.63
C SER A 75 -18.22 9.38 14.12
N HIS A 76 -16.91 9.49 13.92
CA HIS A 76 -16.07 8.35 13.58
C HIS A 76 -16.15 7.29 14.69
N SER A 77 -16.31 6.02 14.30
CA SER A 77 -16.43 4.89 15.22
C SER A 77 -15.30 3.87 15.03
N ALA A 78 -14.98 3.49 13.80
CA ALA A 78 -13.92 2.52 13.51
C ALA A 78 -13.34 2.71 12.10
N THR A 79 -12.08 2.31 11.92
CA THR A 79 -11.40 2.22 10.63
C THR A 79 -11.10 0.76 10.32
N PHE A 80 -11.50 0.29 9.14
CA PHE A 80 -11.29 -1.06 8.64
C PHE A 80 -10.13 -1.01 7.64
N GLU A 81 -8.97 -1.47 8.07
CA GLU A 81 -7.73 -1.39 7.31
C GLU A 81 -7.23 -2.79 6.96
N SER A 82 -7.24 -3.12 5.66
CA SER A 82 -6.70 -4.37 5.15
C SER A 82 -6.53 -4.35 3.63
N HIS A 83 -7.39 -3.61 2.92
CA HIS A 83 -7.20 -3.37 1.50
C HIS A 83 -5.94 -2.54 1.24
N VAL A 84 -5.28 -2.80 0.11
CA VAL A 84 -4.02 -2.15 -0.27
C VAL A 84 -4.17 -1.20 -1.47
N ASP A 85 -5.38 -1.13 -2.00
CA ASP A 85 -5.78 -0.30 -3.13
C ASP A 85 -7.22 0.19 -2.92
N TRP A 86 -7.74 0.97 -3.86
CA TRP A 86 -9.07 1.59 -3.77
C TRP A 86 -10.15 0.58 -3.35
N VAL A 87 -10.96 0.94 -2.36
CA VAL A 87 -12.20 0.21 -2.08
C VAL A 87 -13.22 0.69 -3.11
N ASN A 88 -13.74 -0.23 -3.93
CA ASN A 88 -14.62 0.12 -5.05
C ASN A 88 -16.09 -0.01 -4.68
N ASP A 89 -16.45 -1.04 -3.92
CA ASP A 89 -17.82 -1.26 -3.48
C ASP A 89 -17.88 -1.95 -2.11
N ALA A 90 -18.98 -1.76 -1.38
CA ALA A 90 -19.23 -2.40 -0.10
C ALA A 90 -20.74 -2.64 0.11
N VAL A 91 -21.08 -3.85 0.55
CA VAL A 91 -22.47 -4.26 0.81
C VAL A 91 -22.60 -4.93 2.16
N LEU A 92 -23.73 -4.73 2.80
CA LEU A 92 -24.10 -5.39 4.05
C LEU A 92 -24.82 -6.70 3.73
N VAL A 93 -24.45 -7.77 4.44
CA VAL A 93 -25.02 -9.10 4.27
C VAL A 93 -25.34 -9.68 5.65
N GLY A 94 -26.59 -10.12 5.85
CA GLY A 94 -27.02 -10.78 7.09
C GLY A 94 -26.94 -9.91 8.36
N GLY A 95 -27.01 -8.58 8.21
CA GLY A 95 -27.07 -7.62 9.33
C GLY A 95 -25.81 -7.49 10.20
N SER A 96 -24.83 -8.38 10.04
CA SER A 96 -23.62 -8.45 10.87
C SER A 96 -22.34 -8.49 10.05
N THR A 97 -22.42 -8.82 8.76
CA THR A 97 -21.25 -8.95 7.89
C THR A 97 -21.22 -7.84 6.85
N LEU A 98 -20.11 -7.13 6.79
CA LEU A 98 -19.80 -6.19 5.71
C LEU A 98 -18.90 -6.93 4.71
N VAL A 99 -19.19 -6.81 3.42
CA VAL A 99 -18.33 -7.32 2.35
C VAL A 99 -17.88 -6.14 1.52
N SER A 100 -16.57 -6.01 1.31
CA SER A 100 -15.98 -4.98 0.46
C SER A 100 -15.18 -5.61 -0.68
N CYS A 101 -15.06 -4.88 -1.78
CA CYS A 101 -14.24 -5.25 -2.91
C CYS A 101 -13.27 -4.12 -3.29
N SER A 102 -12.14 -4.48 -3.90
CA SER A 102 -11.07 -3.52 -4.16
C SER A 102 -10.33 -3.76 -5.48
N SER A 103 -9.64 -2.72 -5.90
CA SER A 103 -8.65 -2.76 -6.98
C SER A 103 -7.42 -3.61 -6.63
N ASP A 104 -7.27 -4.07 -5.38
CA ASP A 104 -6.25 -5.06 -5.01
C ASP A 104 -6.59 -6.51 -5.42
N THR A 105 -7.62 -6.67 -6.26
CA THR A 105 -8.18 -7.94 -6.79
C THR A 105 -8.81 -8.84 -5.73
N THR A 106 -9.05 -8.33 -4.52
CA THR A 106 -9.63 -9.11 -3.43
C THR A 106 -11.02 -8.64 -3.02
N LEU A 107 -11.79 -9.59 -2.46
CA LEU A 107 -12.94 -9.27 -1.62
C LEU A 107 -12.54 -9.52 -0.17
N LYS A 108 -13.01 -8.68 0.74
CA LYS A 108 -12.81 -8.86 2.17
C LYS A 108 -14.13 -8.86 2.90
N THR A 109 -14.23 -9.73 3.91
CA THR A 109 -15.37 -9.75 4.82
C THR A 109 -14.94 -9.18 6.17
N TRP A 110 -15.88 -8.50 6.81
CA TRP A 110 -15.67 -7.81 8.07
C TRP A 110 -16.88 -8.00 8.96
N ASN A 111 -16.67 -8.03 10.28
CA ASN A 111 -17.76 -7.87 11.22
C ASN A 111 -18.10 -6.38 11.34
N CYS A 112 -19.36 -6.02 11.04
CA CYS A 112 -19.84 -4.64 11.01
C CYS A 112 -19.65 -3.90 12.34
N LEU A 113 -19.73 -4.61 13.46
CA LEU A 113 -19.66 -4.05 14.82
C LEU A 113 -18.28 -4.19 15.46
N SER A 114 -17.33 -4.88 14.81
CA SER A 114 -15.96 -4.99 15.29
C SER A 114 -15.16 -3.69 15.09
N ASP A 115 -13.98 -3.62 15.70
CA ASP A 115 -13.03 -2.50 15.58
C ASP A 115 -12.16 -2.58 14.31
N GLY A 116 -12.70 -3.13 13.21
CA GLY A 116 -12.02 -3.12 11.93
C GLY A 116 -11.30 -4.41 11.52
N VAL A 117 -11.49 -5.51 12.27
CA VAL A 117 -10.79 -6.78 11.99
C VAL A 117 -11.34 -7.44 10.73
N CYS A 118 -10.49 -7.61 9.72
CA CYS A 118 -10.79 -8.38 8.52
C CYS A 118 -10.96 -9.85 8.87
N THR A 119 -12.17 -10.40 8.69
CA THR A 119 -12.44 -11.81 8.97
C THR A 119 -11.91 -12.73 7.88
N ARG A 120 -12.04 -12.35 6.59
CA ARG A 120 -11.56 -13.17 5.44
C ARG A 120 -11.13 -12.34 4.25
N THR A 121 -10.28 -12.91 3.42
CA THR A 121 -9.90 -12.37 2.10
C THR A 121 -10.12 -13.44 1.03
N LEU A 122 -10.99 -13.14 0.05
CA LEU A 122 -11.35 -14.00 -1.08
C LEU A 122 -10.68 -13.48 -2.36
N ARG A 123 -10.14 -14.37 -3.19
CA ARG A 123 -9.13 -14.02 -4.22
C ARG A 123 -9.33 -14.72 -5.55
N GLN A 124 -10.58 -14.89 -5.96
CA GLN A 124 -10.89 -15.59 -7.22
C GLN A 124 -10.74 -14.70 -8.46
N HIS A 125 -10.87 -13.37 -8.31
CA HIS A 125 -10.75 -12.43 -9.41
C HIS A 125 -9.30 -12.26 -9.85
N SER A 126 -9.11 -12.16 -11.16
CA SER A 126 -7.82 -11.98 -11.83
C SER A 126 -7.43 -10.52 -12.04
N ASP A 127 -8.37 -9.59 -11.85
CA ASP A 127 -8.20 -8.14 -12.05
C ASP A 127 -9.05 -7.39 -11.01
N TYR A 128 -9.12 -6.06 -11.11
CA TYR A 128 -9.81 -5.20 -10.14
C TYR A 128 -11.28 -5.61 -9.98
N VAL A 129 -11.72 -5.76 -8.73
CA VAL A 129 -13.12 -6.02 -8.41
C VAL A 129 -13.82 -4.68 -8.24
N THR A 130 -14.85 -4.43 -9.03
CA THR A 130 -15.43 -3.09 -9.22
C THR A 130 -16.78 -2.89 -8.56
N CYS A 131 -17.54 -3.97 -8.35
CA CYS A 131 -18.92 -3.89 -7.89
C CYS A 131 -19.33 -5.17 -7.14
N LEU A 132 -20.29 -5.02 -6.24
CA LEU A 132 -20.90 -6.08 -5.45
C LEU A 132 -22.42 -6.01 -5.58
N ALA A 133 -23.08 -7.12 -5.26
CA ALA A 133 -24.53 -7.16 -5.06
C ALA A 133 -24.88 -8.17 -3.97
N ALA A 134 -25.75 -7.81 -3.04
CA ALA A 134 -26.19 -8.67 -1.95
C ALA A 134 -27.71 -8.87 -1.98
N ALA A 135 -28.18 -9.97 -1.42
CA ALA A 135 -29.59 -10.27 -1.29
C ALA A 135 -30.05 -9.84 0.11
N GLU A 136 -31.05 -8.97 0.18
CA GLU A 136 -31.49 -8.44 1.47
C GLU A 136 -32.10 -9.53 2.38
N LYS A 137 -32.87 -10.46 1.81
CA LYS A 137 -33.53 -11.55 2.58
C LYS A 137 -32.69 -12.81 2.68
N ASN A 138 -31.71 -13.01 1.79
CA ASN A 138 -30.82 -14.16 1.82
C ASN A 138 -29.43 -13.73 2.32
N SER A 139 -29.24 -13.84 3.63
CA SER A 139 -28.10 -13.30 4.40
C SER A 139 -26.71 -13.84 4.03
N ASN A 140 -26.63 -14.82 3.13
CA ASN A 140 -25.40 -15.56 2.89
C ASN A 140 -24.87 -15.40 1.46
N ILE A 141 -25.66 -14.83 0.55
CA ILE A 141 -25.30 -14.73 -0.87
C ILE A 141 -24.84 -13.33 -1.23
N VAL A 142 -23.63 -13.24 -1.79
CA VAL A 142 -23.08 -12.02 -2.38
C VAL A 142 -22.54 -12.31 -3.77
N ALA A 143 -22.74 -11.40 -4.70
CA ALA A 143 -22.16 -11.46 -6.03
C ALA A 143 -21.09 -10.38 -6.18
N SER A 144 -20.12 -10.62 -7.06
CA SER A 144 -19.02 -9.69 -7.33
C SER A 144 -18.62 -9.70 -8.79
N GLY A 145 -18.31 -8.53 -9.32
CA GLY A 145 -17.94 -8.30 -10.72
C GLY A 145 -16.60 -7.60 -10.80
N GLY A 146 -15.81 -7.93 -11.83
CA GLY A 146 -14.49 -7.35 -12.01
C GLY A 146 -14.16 -6.94 -13.44
N LEU A 147 -13.02 -6.26 -13.60
CA LEU A 147 -12.52 -5.78 -14.89
C LEU A 147 -12.13 -6.90 -15.85
N GLY A 148 -11.80 -8.10 -15.33
CA GLY A 148 -11.56 -9.30 -16.12
C GLY A 148 -12.81 -9.87 -16.80
N GLY A 149 -13.99 -9.27 -16.59
CA GLY A 149 -15.28 -9.80 -17.07
C GLY A 149 -15.81 -10.96 -16.24
N GLU A 150 -15.18 -11.23 -15.10
CA GLU A 150 -15.55 -12.28 -14.18
C GLU A 150 -16.73 -11.82 -13.30
N VAL A 151 -17.71 -12.70 -13.13
CA VAL A 151 -18.79 -12.53 -12.17
C VAL A 151 -18.86 -13.80 -11.32
N PHE A 152 -18.63 -13.64 -10.02
CA PHE A 152 -18.67 -14.72 -9.04
C PHE A 152 -19.80 -14.51 -8.05
N ILE A 153 -20.47 -15.59 -7.69
CA ILE A 153 -21.52 -15.66 -6.67
C ILE A 153 -20.97 -16.50 -5.53
N TRP A 154 -20.96 -15.88 -4.36
CA TRP A 154 -20.36 -16.40 -3.14
C TRP A 154 -21.47 -16.72 -2.15
N ASP A 155 -21.34 -17.89 -1.55
CA ASP A 155 -22.02 -18.29 -0.33
C ASP A 155 -21.01 -18.11 0.80
N LEU A 156 -21.25 -17.11 1.62
CA LEU A 156 -20.33 -16.72 2.68
C LEU A 156 -20.22 -17.81 3.75
N GLU A 157 -21.31 -18.51 4.08
CA GLU A 157 -21.29 -19.61 5.05
C GLU A 157 -20.57 -20.84 4.50
N ALA A 158 -20.80 -21.19 3.23
CA ALA A 158 -20.07 -22.29 2.60
C ALA A 158 -18.58 -21.96 2.46
N ALA A 159 -18.23 -20.69 2.23
CA ALA A 159 -16.85 -20.26 2.33
C ALA A 159 -16.29 -20.47 3.74
N LEU A 160 -17.11 -20.38 4.80
CA LEU A 160 -16.68 -20.56 6.20
C LEU A 160 -16.19 -21.97 6.54
N ALA A 161 -16.68 -23.01 5.86
CA ALA A 161 -16.44 -24.41 6.19
C ALA A 161 -14.93 -24.79 6.17
N PRO A 162 -14.41 -25.46 7.21
CA PRO A 162 -13.02 -25.89 7.24
C PRO A 162 -12.76 -26.95 6.15
N VAL A 163 -11.71 -26.72 5.34
CA VAL A 163 -11.24 -27.70 4.36
C VAL A 163 -10.71 -28.91 5.13
N SER A 164 -11.44 -30.03 5.11
CA SER A 164 -10.95 -31.29 5.63
C SER A 164 -9.71 -31.67 4.81
N LYS A 165 -8.53 -31.60 5.42
CA LYS A 165 -7.32 -32.22 4.86
C LYS A 165 -7.57 -33.72 4.81
N SER A 166 -7.82 -34.28 3.63
CA SER A 166 -7.66 -35.72 3.44
C SER A 166 -6.17 -36.02 3.55
N ASN A 167 -5.75 -36.54 4.70
CA ASN A 167 -4.45 -37.18 4.80
C ASN A 167 -4.53 -38.48 4.00
N ASP A 168 -3.87 -38.51 2.85
CA ASP A 168 -3.45 -39.76 2.23
C ASP A 168 -2.42 -40.41 3.16
N THR A 169 -2.81 -41.50 3.82
CA THR A 169 -1.89 -42.47 4.39
C THR A 169 -2.22 -43.84 3.81
N MET A 170 -1.34 -44.23 2.89
CA MET A 170 -0.81 -45.55 2.55
C MET A 170 -1.47 -46.79 3.19
N GLU A 171 -1.69 -47.74 2.28
CA GLU A 171 -2.07 -49.15 2.43
C GLU A 171 -1.37 -49.88 3.59
N GLU A 172 -2.12 -50.72 4.32
CA GLU A 172 -1.72 -52.10 4.65
C GLU A 172 -2.90 -52.92 5.23
N ASP A 173 -3.19 -54.02 4.52
CA ASP A 173 -3.70 -55.34 4.92
C ASP A 173 -4.76 -55.49 6.03
N CYS A 174 -5.91 -56.10 5.67
CA CYS A 174 -6.35 -57.36 6.28
C CYS A 174 -7.44 -58.05 5.45
N SER A 175 -7.25 -59.34 5.26
CA SER A 175 -8.03 -60.28 4.46
C SER A 175 -9.37 -60.69 5.10
N ASN A 176 -10.32 -61.01 4.22
CA ASN A 176 -11.69 -61.42 4.53
C ASN A 176 -11.77 -62.75 5.31
N GLY A 177 -12.45 -62.70 6.47
CA GLY A 177 -13.09 -63.84 7.13
C GLY A 177 -14.61 -63.78 6.95
N VAL A 178 -15.19 -64.92 6.61
CA VAL A 178 -16.55 -65.12 6.08
C VAL A 178 -17.62 -65.29 7.18
N ASN A 179 -18.85 -64.86 6.83
CA ASN A 179 -20.21 -65.21 7.32
C ASN A 179 -20.83 -64.48 8.52
N GLY A 180 -22.05 -63.94 8.29
CA GLY A 180 -23.04 -63.72 9.35
C GLY A 180 -24.13 -62.65 9.15
N SER A 181 -24.95 -62.75 8.10
CA SER A 181 -26.42 -62.46 8.07
C SER A 181 -27.04 -61.32 8.91
N GLY A 182 -27.76 -60.40 8.24
CA GLY A 182 -29.05 -59.89 8.77
C GLY A 182 -29.51 -58.47 8.39
N ASN A 183 -30.30 -58.36 7.31
CA ASN A 183 -31.38 -57.38 7.02
C ASN A 183 -31.11 -55.88 6.70
N GLN A 184 -30.93 -55.63 5.40
CA GLN A 184 -31.78 -54.83 4.47
C GLN A 184 -32.50 -53.55 4.92
N LEU A 185 -32.23 -52.43 4.22
CA LEU A 185 -33.09 -51.76 3.20
C LEU A 185 -32.30 -50.63 2.48
N PRO A 186 -32.72 -50.13 1.29
CA PRO A 186 -31.85 -49.97 0.14
C PRO A 186 -31.56 -48.53 -0.31
N MET A 187 -30.45 -48.45 -1.04
CA MET A 187 -29.87 -47.31 -1.76
C MET A 187 -30.64 -47.02 -3.07
N THR A 188 -30.83 -45.74 -3.43
CA THR A 188 -30.85 -45.25 -4.82
C THR A 188 -30.52 -43.75 -4.83
N SER A 189 -29.82 -43.14 -5.79
CA SER A 189 -28.63 -43.47 -6.55
C SER A 189 -28.19 -42.16 -7.22
N LEU A 190 -26.96 -41.74 -6.99
CA LEU A 190 -26.22 -40.85 -7.90
C LEU A 190 -26.05 -41.55 -9.25
N ARG A 191 -26.20 -40.80 -10.35
CA ARG A 191 -25.67 -41.19 -11.65
C ARG A 191 -24.90 -40.01 -12.26
N THR A 192 -23.62 -40.27 -12.50
CA THR A 192 -22.71 -39.54 -13.40
C THR A 192 -22.42 -40.43 -14.61
N ILE A 193 -22.10 -39.84 -15.76
CA ILE A 193 -21.34 -40.28 -16.97
C ILE A 193 -21.93 -39.44 -18.14
N SER A 194 -21.23 -38.72 -19.04
CA SER A 194 -19.93 -38.85 -19.72
C SER A 194 -19.46 -37.46 -20.22
N SER A 195 -18.22 -36.99 -19.92
CA SER A 195 -16.95 -37.06 -20.67
C SER A 195 -16.80 -36.21 -21.95
N SER A 196 -15.88 -35.23 -21.91
CA SER A 196 -14.98 -34.85 -23.03
C SER A 196 -13.78 -34.07 -22.48
N ASN A 197 -12.58 -34.59 -22.73
CA ASN A 197 -11.29 -34.15 -22.22
C ASN A 197 -10.87 -32.75 -22.71
N ASN A 198 -10.23 -31.98 -21.83
CA ASN A 198 -9.10 -31.12 -22.19
C ASN A 198 -8.18 -30.96 -20.98
N ILE A 199 -6.94 -31.40 -21.16
CA ILE A 199 -5.87 -31.38 -20.17
C ILE A 199 -5.36 -29.95 -20.04
N SER A 200 -5.45 -29.35 -18.86
CA SER A 200 -4.69 -28.14 -18.51
C SER A 200 -3.86 -28.42 -17.27
N ALA A 201 -2.55 -28.10 -17.34
CA ALA A 201 -1.57 -28.32 -16.31
C ALA A 201 -2.01 -27.74 -14.95
N HIS A 202 -2.22 -28.62 -13.97
CA HIS A 202 -2.51 -28.23 -12.60
C HIS A 202 -1.24 -27.71 -11.92
N THR A 203 -1.23 -26.43 -11.58
CA THR A 203 -0.48 -25.95 -10.41
C THR A 203 -1.28 -26.34 -9.18
N THR A 204 -0.64 -26.98 -8.21
CA THR A 204 -1.24 -27.53 -6.99
C THR A 204 -1.92 -26.44 -6.15
N GLN A 205 -3.25 -26.30 -6.28
CA GLN A 205 -4.10 -25.60 -5.32
C GLN A 205 -4.87 -26.63 -4.49
N SER A 206 -4.69 -26.59 -3.17
CA SER A 206 -5.52 -27.31 -2.20
C SER A 206 -6.99 -26.99 -2.47
N HIS A 207 -7.84 -28.01 -2.63
CA HIS A 207 -9.27 -27.87 -2.92
C HIS A 207 -10.00 -27.09 -1.80
N GLY A 208 -10.08 -25.77 -1.97
CA GLY A 208 -10.89 -24.86 -1.15
C GLY A 208 -12.24 -24.58 -1.79
N TYR A 209 -13.11 -23.88 -1.05
CA TYR A 209 -14.40 -23.38 -1.54
C TYR A 209 -14.25 -22.67 -2.90
N VAL A 210 -15.08 -23.05 -3.88
CA VAL A 210 -15.11 -22.44 -5.22
C VAL A 210 -16.45 -21.72 -5.40
N PRO A 211 -16.45 -20.41 -5.67
CA PRO A 211 -17.69 -19.67 -5.92
C PRO A 211 -18.32 -20.08 -7.25
N ILE A 212 -19.63 -19.84 -7.37
CA ILE A 212 -20.36 -20.10 -8.62
C ILE A 212 -19.99 -19.01 -9.63
N ALA A 213 -19.49 -19.40 -10.80
CA ALA A 213 -19.10 -18.48 -11.86
C ALA A 213 -20.26 -18.25 -12.86
N ALA A 214 -20.74 -17.01 -12.95
CA ALA A 214 -21.70 -16.58 -13.97
C ALA A 214 -20.97 -16.29 -15.30
N LYS A 215 -20.61 -17.35 -16.02
CA LYS A 215 -19.73 -17.27 -17.21
C LYS A 215 -20.41 -16.64 -18.40
N GLY A 216 -19.97 -15.46 -18.86
CA GLY A 216 -20.38 -14.96 -20.19
C GLY A 216 -20.27 -13.49 -20.51
N HIS A 217 -19.84 -12.67 -19.56
CA HIS A 217 -19.19 -11.41 -19.90
C HIS A 217 -17.83 -11.70 -20.54
N LYS A 218 -17.52 -10.99 -21.62
CA LYS A 218 -16.24 -11.00 -22.32
C LYS A 218 -15.46 -9.72 -22.08
N GLU A 219 -16.10 -8.73 -21.48
CA GLU A 219 -15.52 -7.42 -21.16
C GLU A 219 -15.79 -7.04 -19.71
N SER A 220 -15.20 -5.92 -19.28
CA SER A 220 -15.22 -5.46 -17.89
C SER A 220 -16.63 -5.19 -17.36
N VAL A 221 -16.90 -5.70 -16.17
CA VAL A 221 -18.14 -5.47 -15.42
C VAL A 221 -17.95 -4.26 -14.51
N TYR A 222 -18.94 -3.37 -14.47
CA TYR A 222 -18.91 -2.13 -13.67
C TYR A 222 -20.10 -2.00 -12.72
N ALA A 223 -21.18 -2.74 -12.94
CA ALA A 223 -22.37 -2.70 -12.10
C ALA A 223 -22.96 -4.09 -11.91
N LEU A 224 -23.43 -4.36 -10.69
CA LEU A 224 -24.21 -5.53 -10.33
C LEU A 224 -25.43 -5.09 -9.50
N ALA A 225 -26.51 -5.85 -9.60
CA ALA A 225 -27.63 -5.75 -8.67
C ALA A 225 -28.30 -7.12 -8.53
N MET A 226 -28.87 -7.38 -7.36
CA MET A 226 -29.57 -8.62 -7.05
C MET A 226 -30.92 -8.27 -6.39
N ASN A 227 -31.94 -9.11 -6.61
CA ASN A 227 -33.22 -8.92 -5.93
C ASN A 227 -33.18 -9.43 -4.48
N ASP A 228 -34.15 -9.04 -3.66
CA ASP A 228 -34.19 -9.37 -2.22
C ASP A 228 -34.06 -10.87 -1.93
N SER A 229 -34.69 -11.71 -2.76
CA SER A 229 -34.67 -13.17 -2.60
C SER A 229 -33.37 -13.81 -3.05
N GLY A 230 -32.49 -13.06 -3.72
CA GLY A 230 -31.22 -13.57 -4.22
C GLY A 230 -31.39 -14.62 -5.31
N THR A 231 -32.41 -14.50 -6.16
CA THR A 231 -32.71 -15.45 -7.26
C THR A 231 -32.34 -14.90 -8.64
N ILE A 232 -32.31 -13.57 -8.78
CA ILE A 232 -32.02 -12.89 -10.05
C ILE A 232 -30.83 -11.98 -9.82
N LEU A 233 -29.77 -12.19 -10.61
CA LEU A 233 -28.60 -11.32 -10.66
C LEU A 233 -28.57 -10.60 -12.00
N VAL A 234 -28.44 -9.27 -11.97
CA VAL A 234 -28.19 -8.46 -13.16
C VAL A 234 -26.80 -7.87 -13.15
N SER A 235 -26.24 -7.68 -14.34
CA SER A 235 -24.88 -7.20 -14.52
C SER A 235 -24.76 -6.30 -15.74
N GLY A 236 -23.92 -5.28 -15.63
CA GLY A 236 -23.69 -4.26 -16.64
C GLY A 236 -22.22 -3.84 -16.68
N GLY A 237 -21.77 -3.40 -17.84
CA GLY A 237 -20.38 -3.04 -18.06
C GLY A 237 -20.13 -2.50 -19.46
N THR A 238 -18.91 -2.64 -19.95
CA THR A 238 -18.49 -2.07 -21.25
C THR A 238 -19.11 -2.78 -22.44
N GLU A 239 -19.70 -3.96 -22.25
CA GLU A 239 -20.52 -4.63 -23.27
C GLU A 239 -21.81 -3.87 -23.62
N LYS A 240 -22.15 -2.80 -22.86
CA LYS A 240 -23.31 -1.91 -23.10
C LYS A 240 -24.66 -2.60 -23.00
N VAL A 241 -24.69 -3.75 -22.34
CA VAL A 241 -25.83 -4.64 -22.28
C VAL A 241 -26.04 -5.11 -20.85
N VAL A 242 -27.29 -5.11 -20.41
CA VAL A 242 -27.69 -5.73 -19.14
C VAL A 242 -27.82 -7.24 -19.38
N ARG A 243 -27.05 -8.02 -18.63
CA ARG A 243 -27.17 -9.49 -18.60
C ARG A 243 -27.85 -9.93 -17.32
N VAL A 244 -28.75 -10.90 -17.45
CA VAL A 244 -29.53 -11.44 -16.34
C VAL A 244 -29.21 -12.92 -16.16
N TRP A 245 -29.04 -13.33 -14.92
CA TRP A 245 -28.64 -14.67 -14.52
C TRP A 245 -29.56 -15.18 -13.42
N ASP A 246 -29.74 -16.50 -13.40
CA ASP A 246 -30.18 -17.21 -12.19
C ASP A 246 -28.97 -17.34 -11.27
N SER A 247 -29.02 -16.69 -10.11
CA SER A 247 -27.93 -16.65 -9.15
C SER A 247 -27.64 -18.00 -8.50
N ARG A 248 -28.63 -18.90 -8.40
CA ARG A 248 -28.47 -20.22 -7.76
C ARG A 248 -27.68 -21.19 -8.62
N THR A 249 -27.83 -21.07 -9.93
CA THR A 249 -27.18 -21.97 -10.89
C THR A 249 -26.01 -21.32 -11.64
N GLY A 250 -25.91 -19.98 -11.62
CA GLY A 250 -25.00 -19.22 -12.47
C GLY A 250 -25.39 -19.25 -13.96
N SER A 251 -26.59 -19.72 -14.28
CA SER A 251 -27.06 -19.89 -15.66
C SER A 251 -27.53 -18.57 -16.26
N LYS A 252 -27.28 -18.40 -17.57
CA LYS A 252 -27.76 -17.23 -18.33
C LYS A 252 -29.25 -17.34 -18.57
N THR A 253 -29.97 -16.25 -18.31
CA THR A 253 -31.40 -16.18 -18.60
C THR A 253 -31.66 -15.31 -19.83
N MET A 254 -31.18 -14.06 -19.85
CA MET A 254 -31.48 -13.12 -20.94
C MET A 254 -30.43 -12.01 -21.12
N LYS A 255 -30.53 -11.30 -22.25
CA LYS A 255 -29.62 -10.22 -22.68
C LYS A 255 -30.42 -9.01 -23.18
N LEU A 256 -30.34 -7.88 -22.48
CA LEU A 256 -31.14 -6.68 -22.78
C LEU A 256 -30.28 -5.59 -23.44
N ARG A 257 -30.54 -5.33 -24.72
CA ARG A 257 -29.81 -4.33 -25.52
C ARG A 257 -30.55 -3.00 -25.55
N GLY A 258 -29.79 -1.91 -25.48
CA GLY A 258 -30.34 -0.57 -25.70
C GLY A 258 -29.40 0.57 -25.31
N HIS A 259 -28.55 0.38 -24.30
CA HIS A 259 -27.51 1.36 -23.98
C HIS A 259 -26.45 1.46 -25.09
N THR A 260 -25.90 2.65 -25.27
CA THR A 260 -24.88 2.96 -26.29
C THR A 260 -23.48 3.13 -25.70
N ASP A 261 -23.37 3.07 -24.38
CA ASP A 261 -22.10 3.14 -23.66
C ASP A 261 -22.11 2.28 -22.37
N ASN A 262 -21.03 2.36 -21.59
CA ASN A 262 -20.77 1.58 -20.38
C ASN A 262 -21.85 1.80 -19.31
N ILE A 263 -22.42 0.71 -18.82
CA ILE A 263 -23.42 0.70 -17.73
C ILE A 263 -22.67 0.71 -16.40
N ARG A 264 -22.94 1.73 -15.57
CA ARG A 264 -22.20 2.00 -14.33
C ARG A 264 -23.03 1.86 -13.06
N ALA A 265 -24.36 1.90 -13.16
CA ALA A 265 -25.26 1.67 -12.04
C ALA A 265 -26.39 0.73 -12.45
N LEU A 266 -26.77 -0.16 -11.53
CA LEU A 266 -27.91 -1.06 -11.68
C LEU A 266 -28.71 -1.10 -10.38
N LEU A 267 -30.02 -1.16 -10.49
CA LEU A 267 -30.94 -1.44 -9.38
C LEU A 267 -31.99 -2.46 -9.84
N LEU A 268 -32.41 -3.34 -8.94
CA LEU A 268 -33.55 -4.23 -9.11
C LEU A 268 -34.65 -3.86 -8.13
N ASP A 269 -35.90 -4.08 -8.54
CA ASP A 269 -37.00 -4.07 -7.59
C ASP A 269 -36.98 -5.34 -6.73
N SER A 270 -37.67 -5.31 -5.59
CA SER A 270 -37.73 -6.42 -4.64
C SER A 270 -38.27 -7.73 -5.26
N THR A 271 -39.14 -7.62 -6.26
CA THR A 271 -39.69 -8.78 -6.97
C THR A 271 -38.77 -9.34 -8.06
N GLY A 272 -37.79 -8.56 -8.52
CA GLY A 272 -36.95 -8.89 -9.66
C GLY A 272 -37.71 -8.83 -11.01
N ARG A 273 -38.79 -8.06 -11.10
CA ARG A 273 -39.54 -7.80 -12.33
C ARG A 273 -38.95 -6.63 -13.13
N PHE A 274 -38.51 -5.58 -12.44
CA PHE A 274 -38.03 -4.36 -13.06
C PHE A 274 -36.57 -4.11 -12.70
N CYS A 275 -35.82 -3.61 -13.69
CA CYS A 275 -34.43 -3.23 -13.55
C CYS A 275 -34.25 -1.78 -14.01
N LEU A 276 -33.51 -0.98 -13.24
CA LEU A 276 -33.05 0.33 -13.64
C LEU A 276 -31.56 0.29 -13.93
N SER A 277 -31.14 0.96 -14.99
CA SER A 277 -29.72 1.08 -15.35
C SER A 277 -29.32 2.50 -15.68
N GLY A 278 -28.21 2.94 -15.10
CA GLY A 278 -27.56 4.22 -15.37
C GLY A 278 -26.29 4.00 -16.19
N SER A 279 -26.10 4.79 -17.24
CA SER A 279 -25.05 4.57 -18.23
C SER A 279 -24.24 5.83 -18.53
N SER A 280 -23.03 5.60 -19.06
CA SER A 280 -22.15 6.65 -19.57
C SER A 280 -22.71 7.32 -20.83
N ASP A 281 -23.78 6.78 -21.42
CA ASP A 281 -24.55 7.40 -22.51
C ASP A 281 -25.50 8.51 -22.05
N SER A 282 -25.38 8.98 -20.81
CA SER A 282 -26.22 10.00 -20.14
C SER A 282 -27.69 9.59 -19.90
N MET A 283 -28.05 8.33 -20.18
CA MET A 283 -29.42 7.86 -20.06
C MET A 283 -29.62 6.94 -18.85
N ILE A 284 -30.81 7.03 -18.26
CA ILE A 284 -31.34 6.02 -17.32
C ILE A 284 -32.39 5.20 -18.07
N ARG A 285 -32.36 3.88 -17.95
CA ARG A 285 -33.35 2.99 -18.59
C ARG A 285 -34.07 2.13 -17.58
N LEU A 286 -35.39 2.02 -17.74
CA LEU A 286 -36.23 1.05 -17.04
C LEU A 286 -36.48 -0.15 -17.95
N TRP A 287 -36.20 -1.33 -17.45
CA TRP A 287 -36.38 -2.62 -18.12
C TRP A 287 -37.42 -3.44 -17.40
N ASP A 288 -38.31 -4.07 -18.16
CA ASP A 288 -39.18 -5.13 -17.67
C ASP A 288 -38.53 -6.46 -18.04
N LEU A 289 -38.12 -7.23 -17.02
CA LEU A 289 -37.44 -8.51 -17.19
C LEU A 289 -38.41 -9.60 -17.66
N GLY A 290 -39.70 -9.49 -17.37
CA GLY A 290 -40.73 -10.41 -17.86
C GLY A 290 -41.01 -10.22 -19.35
N GLN A 291 -41.05 -8.95 -19.80
CA GLN A 291 -41.22 -8.61 -21.23
C GLN A 291 -39.90 -8.59 -22.01
N GLN A 292 -38.75 -8.69 -21.32
CA GLN A 292 -37.40 -8.66 -21.90
C GLN A 292 -37.12 -7.43 -22.77
N ARG A 293 -37.64 -6.26 -22.38
CA ARG A 293 -37.48 -5.01 -23.15
C ARG A 293 -37.30 -3.79 -22.28
N CYS A 294 -36.74 -2.74 -22.89
CA CYS A 294 -36.75 -1.41 -22.31
C CYS A 294 -38.18 -0.85 -22.37
N VAL A 295 -38.72 -0.43 -21.23
CA VAL A 295 -40.04 0.19 -21.12
C VAL A 295 -39.93 1.69 -21.31
N HIS A 296 -38.98 2.32 -20.60
CA HIS A 296 -38.77 3.77 -20.61
C HIS A 296 -37.29 4.12 -20.59
N SER A 297 -36.95 5.28 -21.16
CA SER A 297 -35.63 5.89 -21.08
C SER A 297 -35.80 7.34 -20.56
N TYR A 298 -35.03 7.72 -19.54
CA TYR A 298 -35.07 9.04 -18.92
C TYR A 298 -33.78 9.80 -19.26
N ALA A 299 -33.91 10.91 -20.00
CA ALA A 299 -32.82 11.83 -20.32
C ALA A 299 -32.81 13.00 -19.34
N VAL A 300 -32.18 12.77 -18.19
CA VAL A 300 -32.16 13.74 -17.08
C VAL A 300 -30.78 14.40 -16.95
N HIS A 301 -29.71 13.65 -17.27
CA HIS A 301 -28.33 14.09 -17.09
C HIS A 301 -27.73 14.64 -18.39
N THR A 302 -26.76 15.55 -18.27
CA THR A 302 -25.98 16.08 -19.41
C THR A 302 -24.74 15.25 -19.72
N ASP A 303 -24.34 14.38 -18.80
CA ASP A 303 -23.17 13.52 -18.89
C ASP A 303 -23.48 12.16 -18.24
N SER A 304 -22.46 11.32 -18.11
CA SER A 304 -22.52 9.94 -17.63
C SER A 304 -23.21 9.82 -16.25
N VAL A 305 -24.15 8.87 -16.15
CA VAL A 305 -24.82 8.51 -14.89
C VAL A 305 -24.03 7.39 -14.21
N TRP A 306 -23.60 7.61 -12.96
CA TRP A 306 -22.71 6.71 -12.24
C TRP A 306 -23.34 6.05 -11.02
N ALA A 307 -24.33 6.70 -10.42
CA ALA A 307 -24.99 6.24 -9.21
C ALA A 307 -26.51 6.30 -9.35
N LEU A 308 -27.19 5.30 -8.79
CA LEU A 308 -28.63 5.25 -8.66
C LEU A 308 -28.99 4.80 -7.25
N ALA A 309 -30.07 5.35 -6.70
CA ALA A 309 -30.73 4.83 -5.50
C ALA A 309 -32.25 4.89 -5.71
N SER A 310 -33.01 3.95 -5.18
CA SER A 310 -34.48 3.94 -5.30
C SER A 310 -35.15 4.07 -3.93
N THR A 311 -36.39 4.57 -3.94
CA THR A 311 -37.28 4.44 -2.79
C THR A 311 -37.67 2.97 -2.59
N PRO A 312 -38.03 2.52 -1.38
CA PRO A 312 -38.43 1.13 -1.13
C PRO A 312 -39.61 0.64 -1.98
N THR A 313 -40.50 1.53 -2.41
CA THR A 313 -41.63 1.22 -3.30
C THR A 313 -41.24 1.06 -4.78
N PHE A 314 -39.97 1.34 -5.12
CA PHE A 314 -39.47 1.40 -6.50
C PHE A 314 -40.28 2.35 -7.41
N GLY A 315 -40.94 3.37 -6.85
CA GLY A 315 -41.71 4.37 -7.59
C GLY A 315 -40.88 5.59 -8.00
N HIS A 316 -39.85 5.92 -7.22
CA HIS A 316 -38.96 7.05 -7.50
C HIS A 316 -37.49 6.60 -7.48
N VAL A 317 -36.68 7.28 -8.29
CA VAL A 317 -35.24 7.04 -8.41
C VAL A 317 -34.47 8.34 -8.22
N TYR A 318 -33.39 8.25 -7.44
CA TYR A 318 -32.35 9.26 -7.34
C TYR A 318 -31.21 8.89 -8.27
N SER A 319 -30.68 9.87 -8.98
CA SER A 319 -29.60 9.65 -9.94
C SER A 319 -28.55 10.74 -9.88
N GLY A 320 -27.29 10.33 -10.01
CA GLY A 320 -26.14 11.22 -9.97
C GLY A 320 -24.99 10.70 -10.81
N GLY A 321 -24.12 11.60 -11.24
CA GLY A 321 -22.93 11.19 -12.00
C GLY A 321 -21.96 12.32 -12.28
N ARG A 322 -21.44 12.33 -13.52
CA ARG A 322 -20.36 13.21 -13.94
C ARG A 322 -20.75 14.68 -14.07
N ASP A 323 -22.04 14.95 -14.29
CA ASP A 323 -22.59 16.30 -14.42
C ASP A 323 -22.85 17.00 -13.07
N LEU A 324 -22.36 16.43 -11.97
CA LEU A 324 -22.40 17.00 -10.62
C LEU A 324 -23.81 17.14 -10.02
N SER A 325 -24.84 16.73 -10.77
CA SER A 325 -26.24 17.00 -10.45
C SER A 325 -26.88 15.78 -9.79
N LEU A 326 -27.64 16.00 -8.72
CA LEU A 326 -28.49 14.99 -8.10
C LEU A 326 -29.93 15.24 -8.51
N TYR A 327 -30.51 14.30 -9.26
CA TYR A 327 -31.92 14.36 -9.66
C TYR A 327 -32.75 13.34 -8.91
N LEU A 328 -34.03 13.67 -8.75
CA LEU A 328 -35.10 12.77 -8.34
C LEU A 328 -36.08 12.64 -9.48
N THR A 329 -36.43 11.41 -9.87
CA THR A 329 -37.36 11.13 -10.96
C THR A 329 -38.47 10.18 -10.49
N ASP A 330 -39.71 10.56 -10.76
CA ASP A 330 -40.88 9.68 -10.65
C ASP A 330 -40.98 8.79 -11.89
N LEU A 331 -40.97 7.48 -11.69
CA LEU A 331 -40.94 6.50 -12.78
C LEU A 331 -42.29 6.32 -13.48
N ALA A 332 -43.39 6.70 -12.83
CA ALA A 332 -44.75 6.62 -13.39
C ALA A 332 -45.08 7.87 -14.22
N THR A 333 -44.84 9.06 -13.66
CA THR A 333 -45.15 10.34 -14.34
C THR A 333 -44.03 10.79 -15.28
N ARG A 334 -42.81 10.27 -15.07
CA ARG A 334 -41.56 10.69 -15.74
C ARG A 334 -41.17 12.13 -15.42
N GLU A 335 -41.73 12.71 -14.37
CA GLU A 335 -41.28 14.01 -13.88
C GLU A 335 -39.96 13.87 -13.14
N SER A 336 -39.04 14.79 -13.45
CA SER A 336 -37.72 14.89 -12.84
C SER A 336 -37.52 16.24 -12.20
N LEU A 337 -36.78 16.26 -11.10
CA LEU A 337 -36.49 17.43 -10.30
C LEU A 337 -35.02 17.47 -9.91
N LEU A 338 -34.39 18.64 -10.00
CA LEU A 338 -33.01 18.86 -9.56
C LEU A 338 -32.98 19.13 -8.05
N LEU A 339 -32.46 18.18 -7.27
CA LEU A 339 -32.35 18.33 -5.81
C LEU A 339 -31.22 19.26 -5.41
N CYS A 340 -30.01 18.97 -5.89
CA CYS A 340 -28.81 19.75 -5.60
C CYS A 340 -27.78 19.61 -6.73
N THR A 341 -26.88 20.58 -6.82
CA THR A 341 -25.67 20.53 -7.65
C THR A 341 -24.45 20.59 -6.76
N LYS A 342 -23.46 19.74 -7.00
CA LYS A 342 -22.20 19.68 -6.25
C LYS A 342 -21.03 20.27 -7.02
N GLU A 343 -19.89 20.37 -6.34
CA GLU A 343 -18.60 20.73 -6.92
C GLU A 343 -17.88 19.53 -7.56
N HIS A 344 -18.20 18.32 -7.10
CA HIS A 344 -17.50 17.08 -7.44
C HIS A 344 -18.45 16.02 -8.01
N PRO A 345 -18.02 15.23 -9.02
CA PRO A 345 -18.81 14.14 -9.58
C PRO A 345 -19.31 13.15 -8.55
N ILE A 346 -20.58 12.75 -8.68
CA ILE A 346 -21.24 11.82 -7.75
C ILE A 346 -20.85 10.38 -8.10
N LEU A 347 -20.35 9.65 -7.11
CA LEU A 347 -19.88 8.27 -7.28
C LEU A 347 -20.86 7.24 -6.74
N GLN A 348 -21.51 7.52 -5.60
CA GLN A 348 -22.48 6.61 -5.00
C GLN A 348 -23.55 7.35 -4.20
N LEU A 349 -24.73 6.75 -4.13
CA LEU A 349 -25.89 7.24 -3.38
C LEU A 349 -26.35 6.16 -2.39
N ALA A 350 -26.74 6.57 -1.18
CA ALA A 350 -27.35 5.67 -0.20
C ALA A 350 -28.53 6.37 0.49
N LEU A 351 -29.73 5.80 0.33
CA LEU A 351 -30.93 6.32 0.98
C LEU A 351 -30.93 5.93 2.47
N HIS A 352 -31.16 6.91 3.34
CA HIS A 352 -31.25 6.73 4.78
C HIS A 352 -32.48 7.49 5.30
N ASP A 353 -33.56 6.72 5.49
CA ASP A 353 -34.88 7.24 5.86
C ASP A 353 -35.36 8.35 4.93
N ASP A 354 -35.56 9.57 5.44
CA ASP A 354 -35.99 10.72 4.66
C ASP A 354 -34.83 11.57 4.14
N SER A 355 -33.62 11.00 4.13
CA SER A 355 -32.40 11.63 3.65
C SER A 355 -31.63 10.74 2.67
N ILE A 356 -30.72 11.34 1.92
CA ILE A 356 -29.84 10.64 0.99
C ILE A 356 -28.39 11.07 1.21
N TRP A 357 -27.53 10.09 1.42
CA TRP A 357 -26.09 10.27 1.47
C TRP A 357 -25.50 10.26 0.07
N VAL A 358 -24.59 11.19 -0.20
CA VAL A 358 -23.99 11.42 -1.51
C VAL A 358 -22.48 11.42 -1.39
N ALA A 359 -21.84 10.38 -1.92
CA ALA A 359 -20.39 10.25 -2.04
C ALA A 359 -19.91 10.80 -3.40
N THR A 360 -18.72 11.40 -3.41
CA THR A 360 -18.16 12.05 -4.60
C THR A 360 -16.68 11.74 -4.76
N THR A 361 -16.05 12.30 -5.80
CA THR A 361 -14.59 12.23 -5.96
C THR A 361 -13.80 12.98 -4.89
N ASP A 362 -14.46 13.82 -4.09
CA ASP A 362 -13.89 14.44 -2.90
C ASP A 362 -13.94 13.50 -1.68
N SER A 363 -13.08 13.76 -0.70
CA SER A 363 -12.96 12.96 0.52
C SER A 363 -14.07 13.20 1.55
N SER A 364 -14.96 14.16 1.31
CA SER A 364 -16.14 14.43 2.14
C SER A 364 -17.40 13.69 1.68
N VAL A 365 -18.31 13.42 2.63
CA VAL A 365 -19.64 12.86 2.35
C VAL A 365 -20.71 13.81 2.87
N HIS A 366 -21.76 14.01 2.08
CA HIS A 366 -22.84 14.93 2.43
C HIS A 366 -24.20 14.25 2.44
N ARG A 367 -25.04 14.61 3.41
CA ARG A 367 -26.43 14.16 3.55
C ARG A 367 -27.40 15.24 3.10
N TRP A 368 -28.31 14.89 2.20
CA TRP A 368 -29.33 15.79 1.65
C TRP A 368 -30.74 15.31 2.01
N PRO A 369 -31.74 16.21 2.09
CA PRO A 369 -33.12 15.79 2.27
C PRO A 369 -33.63 15.06 1.02
N ALA A 370 -34.38 13.98 1.23
CA ALA A 370 -34.87 13.11 0.16
C ALA A 370 -36.38 12.80 0.28
N GLU A 371 -36.97 12.78 1.48
CA GLU A 371 -38.35 12.29 1.71
C GLU A 371 -38.54 10.87 1.15
N GLY A 372 -37.66 9.94 1.55
CA GLY A 372 -37.47 8.61 0.98
C GLY A 372 -38.69 7.68 0.99
N ARG A 373 -39.75 7.98 1.76
CA ARG A 373 -41.03 7.23 1.71
C ARG A 373 -42.01 7.76 0.66
N ASN A 374 -42.18 9.08 0.58
CA ASN A 374 -43.10 9.70 -0.37
C ASN A 374 -42.60 11.10 -0.75
N PRO A 375 -41.83 11.24 -1.83
CA PRO A 375 -41.19 12.49 -2.18
C PRO A 375 -42.10 13.49 -2.93
N GLN A 376 -43.42 13.28 -2.91
CA GLN A 376 -44.40 14.18 -3.54
C GLN A 376 -44.30 15.62 -3.04
N LYS A 377 -43.92 15.87 -1.77
CA LYS A 377 -43.80 17.26 -1.28
C LYS A 377 -42.58 17.94 -1.87
N VAL A 378 -41.51 17.20 -2.20
CA VAL A 378 -40.34 17.74 -2.90
C VAL A 378 -40.71 18.20 -4.30
N PHE A 379 -41.51 17.42 -5.04
CA PHE A 379 -42.04 17.81 -6.36
C PHE A 379 -42.97 19.04 -6.29
N GLN A 380 -43.71 19.24 -5.20
CA GLN A 380 -44.52 20.45 -5.01
C GLN A 380 -43.68 21.69 -4.70
N ARG A 381 -42.50 21.52 -4.10
CA ARG A 381 -41.60 22.63 -3.72
C ARG A 381 -40.69 23.09 -4.86
N GLY A 382 -40.35 22.19 -5.79
CA GLY A 382 -39.41 22.45 -6.87
C GLY A 382 -40.07 22.47 -8.25
N GLY A 383 -39.40 23.08 -9.23
CA GLY A 383 -39.85 23.01 -10.63
C GLY A 383 -39.51 21.65 -11.25
N SER A 384 -40.50 20.78 -11.45
CA SER A 384 -40.33 19.52 -12.16
C SER A 384 -40.37 19.72 -13.68
N PHE A 385 -39.72 18.81 -14.41
CA PHE A 385 -39.79 18.75 -15.87
C PHE A 385 -39.98 17.31 -16.34
N LEU A 386 -40.60 17.12 -17.51
CA LEU A 386 -40.82 15.79 -18.05
C LEU A 386 -39.53 15.23 -18.68
N ALA A 387 -39.02 14.13 -18.13
CA ALA A 387 -37.91 13.39 -18.71
C ALA A 387 -38.37 12.69 -20.01
N GLY A 388 -37.99 13.25 -21.15
CA GLY A 388 -38.33 12.73 -22.48
C GLY A 388 -37.38 11.65 -23.00
N ASN A 389 -37.71 11.11 -24.18
CA ASN A 389 -36.84 10.23 -24.98
C ASN A 389 -35.73 10.99 -25.75
N LEU A 390 -35.67 12.32 -25.62
CA LEU A 390 -34.68 13.18 -26.27
C LEU A 390 -33.55 13.47 -25.28
N SER A 391 -32.29 13.54 -25.74
CA SER A 391 -31.17 13.92 -24.85
C SER A 391 -31.46 15.24 -24.12
N PHE A 392 -30.98 15.38 -22.88
CA PHE A 392 -31.24 16.54 -22.03
C PHE A 392 -30.94 17.87 -22.75
N SER A 393 -29.92 17.94 -23.60
CA SER A 393 -29.60 19.12 -24.41
C SER A 393 -30.68 19.47 -25.44
N ARG A 394 -31.33 18.48 -26.05
CA ARG A 394 -32.46 18.69 -26.99
C ARG A 394 -33.77 18.97 -26.23
N ALA A 395 -33.97 18.38 -25.06
CA ALA A 395 -35.07 18.71 -24.18
C ALA A 395 -34.95 20.15 -23.65
N ARG A 396 -33.75 20.61 -23.27
CA ARG A 396 -33.46 22.00 -22.83
C ARG A 396 -33.62 23.05 -23.93
N VAL A 397 -33.34 22.71 -25.19
CA VAL A 397 -33.56 23.65 -26.31
C VAL A 397 -35.06 23.78 -26.62
N SER A 398 -35.87 22.77 -26.28
CA SER A 398 -37.32 22.79 -26.48
C SER A 398 -38.09 23.32 -25.27
N LEU A 399 -37.50 23.36 -24.06
CA LEU A 399 -38.02 24.03 -22.87
C LEU A 399 -37.41 25.42 -22.77
N GLU A 400 -38.18 26.42 -23.19
CA GLU A 400 -37.82 27.84 -23.13
C GLU A 400 -37.34 28.28 -21.72
N GLY A 401 -36.08 28.73 -21.63
CA GLY A 401 -35.69 29.87 -20.80
C GLY A 401 -35.32 29.68 -19.32
N SER A 402 -35.48 28.51 -18.70
CA SER A 402 -35.06 28.33 -17.29
C SER A 402 -34.17 27.10 -17.08
N THR A 403 -32.95 27.33 -16.59
CA THR A 403 -32.12 26.25 -16.05
C THR A 403 -32.80 25.71 -14.79
N PRO A 404 -33.06 24.38 -14.65
CA PRO A 404 -33.55 23.81 -13.40
C PRO A 404 -32.76 24.35 -12.21
N VAL A 405 -33.48 24.91 -11.25
CA VAL A 405 -32.91 25.51 -10.05
C VAL A 405 -32.87 24.42 -8.96
N PRO A 406 -31.73 24.20 -8.30
CA PRO A 406 -31.65 23.28 -7.18
C PRO A 406 -32.66 23.59 -6.07
N VAL A 407 -33.38 22.56 -5.61
CA VAL A 407 -34.28 22.68 -4.44
C VAL A 407 -33.49 23.03 -3.18
N TYR A 408 -32.34 22.39 -3.00
CA TYR A 408 -31.47 22.57 -1.84
C TYR A 408 -30.13 23.17 -2.27
N LYS A 409 -29.68 24.18 -1.50
CA LYS A 409 -28.37 24.83 -1.71
C LYS A 409 -27.27 24.23 -0.83
N GLU A 410 -27.62 23.78 0.36
CA GLU A 410 -26.68 23.25 1.35
C GLU A 410 -27.13 21.88 1.86
N PRO A 411 -26.18 20.99 2.19
CA PRO A 411 -26.50 19.70 2.79
C PRO A 411 -26.96 19.86 4.25
N THR A 412 -27.75 18.90 4.72
CA THR A 412 -28.19 18.84 6.13
C THR A 412 -27.08 18.46 7.09
N LEU A 413 -26.15 17.60 6.65
CA LEU A 413 -25.02 17.12 7.43
C LEU A 413 -23.85 16.85 6.49
N SER A 414 -22.63 17.08 6.99
CA SER A 414 -21.40 16.85 6.23
C SER A 414 -20.38 16.14 7.10
N ILE A 415 -19.82 15.06 6.58
CA ILE A 415 -18.67 14.37 7.15
C ILE A 415 -17.43 14.91 6.42
N PRO A 416 -16.54 15.67 7.10
CA PRO A 416 -15.39 16.28 6.45
C PRO A 416 -14.31 15.26 6.14
N GLY A 417 -13.68 15.39 4.97
CA GLY A 417 -12.46 14.68 4.61
C GLY A 417 -11.20 15.50 4.88
N THR A 418 -10.05 14.93 4.54
CA THR A 418 -8.73 15.57 4.58
C THR A 418 -8.17 15.69 3.16
N SER A 419 -7.18 16.57 3.01
CA SER A 419 -6.55 16.88 1.72
C SER A 419 -5.65 15.74 1.27
N ALA A 420 -5.83 15.30 0.02
CA ALA A 420 -5.02 14.22 -0.57
C ALA A 420 -3.67 14.77 -1.04
N ILE A 421 -2.59 14.02 -0.86
CA ILE A 421 -1.30 14.28 -1.53
C ILE A 421 -1.45 13.95 -3.01
N VAL A 422 -1.19 14.91 -3.89
CA VAL A 422 -1.35 14.77 -5.35
C VAL A 422 -0.02 14.81 -6.12
N GLN A 423 1.02 15.39 -5.53
CA GLN A 423 2.34 15.51 -6.15
C GLN A 423 3.44 15.25 -5.10
N HIS A 424 4.53 14.63 -5.52
CA HIS A 424 5.69 14.35 -4.68
C HIS A 424 7.00 14.48 -5.46
N GLU A 425 8.10 14.74 -4.76
CA GLU A 425 9.46 14.72 -5.31
C GLU A 425 10.44 14.18 -4.27
N ILE A 426 11.27 13.21 -4.68
CA ILE A 426 12.33 12.66 -3.81
C ILE A 426 13.56 13.57 -3.93
N LEU A 427 14.01 14.15 -2.81
CA LEU A 427 15.18 15.02 -2.80
C LEU A 427 16.49 14.21 -2.95
N ASN A 428 17.55 14.91 -3.37
CA ASN A 428 18.86 14.30 -3.70
C ASN A 428 19.54 13.58 -2.53
N ASN A 429 19.26 14.02 -1.30
CA ASN A 429 19.73 13.37 -0.08
C ASN A 429 19.09 11.99 0.15
N ARG A 430 18.10 11.59 -0.66
CA ARG A 430 17.38 10.32 -0.55
C ARG A 430 16.91 10.04 0.88
N ARG A 431 16.56 11.08 1.62
CA ARG A 431 16.02 11.00 2.99
C ARG A 431 14.74 11.80 3.11
N HIS A 432 14.66 12.90 2.36
CA HIS A 432 13.53 13.80 2.37
C HIS A 432 12.69 13.70 1.11
N VAL A 433 11.37 13.89 1.27
CA VAL A 433 10.41 13.95 0.17
C VAL A 433 9.58 15.21 0.31
N LEU A 434 9.51 15.99 -0.76
CA LEU A 434 8.63 17.15 -0.86
C LEU A 434 7.28 16.70 -1.40
N THR A 435 6.18 17.17 -0.82
CA THR A 435 4.81 16.79 -1.22
C THR A 435 3.94 18.02 -1.41
N LYS A 436 2.92 17.91 -2.26
CA LYS A 436 1.86 18.92 -2.42
C LYS A 436 0.49 18.25 -2.36
N ASP A 437 -0.43 18.86 -1.62
CA ASP A 437 -1.80 18.36 -1.47
C ASP A 437 -2.81 19.02 -2.46
N THR A 438 -4.07 18.56 -2.42
CA THR A 438 -5.17 19.10 -3.23
C THR A 438 -5.50 20.57 -2.97
N THR A 439 -5.16 21.10 -1.78
CA THR A 439 -5.35 22.51 -1.44
C THR A 439 -4.17 23.39 -1.88
N GLY A 440 -3.08 22.76 -2.33
CA GLY A 440 -1.84 23.38 -2.73
C GLY A 440 -0.82 23.56 -1.61
N SER A 441 -1.04 22.98 -0.42
CA SER A 441 -0.07 23.03 0.68
C SER A 441 1.14 22.15 0.38
N VAL A 442 2.35 22.66 0.64
CA VAL A 442 3.61 21.97 0.38
C VAL A 442 4.27 21.58 1.69
N LYS A 443 4.61 20.29 1.86
CA LYS A 443 5.21 19.74 3.09
C LYS A 443 6.49 18.97 2.80
N LEU A 444 7.48 19.10 3.68
CA LEU A 444 8.73 18.35 3.65
C LEU A 444 8.69 17.18 4.64
N TRP A 445 8.92 15.97 4.15
CA TRP A 445 8.88 14.74 4.95
C TRP A 445 10.26 14.17 5.17
N GLU A 446 10.51 13.64 6.37
CA GLU A 446 11.64 12.78 6.66
C GLU A 446 11.21 11.31 6.62
N ILE A 447 11.67 10.58 5.61
CA ILE A 447 11.21 9.22 5.30
C ILE A 447 11.73 8.18 6.30
N THR A 448 12.93 8.36 6.82
CA THR A 448 13.55 7.44 7.80
C THR A 448 12.77 7.33 9.11
N ARG A 449 12.01 8.38 9.48
CA ARG A 449 11.22 8.48 10.71
C ARG A 449 9.71 8.61 10.46
N GLY A 450 9.31 8.86 9.21
CA GLY A 450 7.93 9.02 8.81
C GLY A 450 7.24 10.27 9.35
N VAL A 451 7.97 11.38 9.50
CA VAL A 451 7.45 12.62 10.08
C VAL A 451 7.52 13.79 9.11
N VAL A 452 6.60 14.74 9.24
CA VAL A 452 6.71 16.04 8.58
C VAL A 452 7.74 16.88 9.31
N VAL A 453 8.77 17.32 8.60
CA VAL A 453 9.84 18.18 9.11
C VAL A 453 9.36 19.64 9.13
N GLU A 454 8.80 20.09 8.00
CA GLU A 454 8.26 21.44 7.86
C GLU A 454 7.01 21.45 6.97
N ASP A 455 6.04 22.28 7.35
CA ASP A 455 4.86 22.62 6.54
C ASP A 455 5.03 24.05 6.01
N TYR A 456 5.22 24.19 4.70
CA TYR A 456 5.42 25.48 4.04
C TYR A 456 4.10 26.16 3.68
N GLY A 457 2.96 25.51 3.87
CA GLY A 457 1.68 26.05 3.43
C GLY A 457 1.56 26.15 1.91
N LYS A 458 0.71 27.05 1.43
CA LYS A 458 0.42 27.25 0.00
C LYS A 458 1.55 28.03 -0.69
N VAL A 459 2.59 27.33 -1.11
CA VAL A 459 3.76 27.89 -1.82
C VAL A 459 3.99 27.19 -3.16
N SER A 460 4.82 27.79 -4.01
CA SER A 460 5.22 27.18 -5.29
C SER A 460 6.06 25.93 -5.06
N PHE A 461 5.61 24.79 -5.61
CA PHE A 461 6.27 23.49 -5.44
C PHE A 461 7.66 23.46 -6.09
N GLU A 462 7.77 23.99 -7.32
CA GLU A 462 9.04 24.00 -8.06
C GLU A 462 10.07 24.93 -7.42
N GLU A 463 9.67 26.12 -6.97
CA GLU A 463 10.58 27.04 -6.28
C GLU A 463 11.12 26.43 -4.98
N LYS A 464 10.28 25.73 -4.21
CA LYS A 464 10.71 25.06 -2.99
C LYS A 464 11.62 23.87 -3.27
N LYS A 465 11.34 23.11 -4.33
CA LYS A 465 12.23 22.05 -4.81
C LYS A 465 13.62 22.59 -5.16
N GLU A 466 13.71 23.72 -5.85
CA GLU A 466 14.98 24.36 -6.18
C GLU A 466 15.70 24.91 -4.95
N GLN A 467 14.97 25.53 -4.01
CA GLN A 467 15.53 26.04 -2.75
C GLN A 467 16.10 24.93 -1.86
N LEU A 468 15.47 23.76 -1.85
CA LEU A 468 15.89 22.60 -1.06
C LEU A 468 16.91 21.71 -1.80
N PHE A 469 17.38 22.13 -2.99
CA PHE A 469 18.37 21.38 -3.74
C PHE A 469 19.69 21.32 -2.96
N GLU A 470 20.10 20.10 -2.66
CA GLU A 470 21.40 19.80 -2.07
C GLU A 470 22.27 19.08 -3.11
N MET A 471 23.51 19.53 -3.28
CA MET A 471 24.47 18.90 -4.19
C MET A 471 25.09 17.65 -3.56
N VAL A 472 24.27 16.61 -3.38
CA VAL A 472 24.64 15.31 -2.82
C VAL A 472 24.13 14.19 -3.73
N SER A 473 24.88 13.09 -3.83
CA SER A 473 24.47 11.91 -4.58
C SER A 473 24.45 10.66 -3.69
N ILE A 474 23.26 10.28 -3.24
CA ILE A 474 23.02 9.03 -2.50
C ILE A 474 22.28 8.02 -3.43
N PRO A 475 22.66 6.72 -3.41
CA PRO A 475 21.94 5.69 -4.15
C PRO A 475 20.44 5.65 -3.81
N GLY A 476 19.59 5.45 -4.81
CA GLY A 476 18.17 5.31 -4.57
C GLY A 476 17.85 4.00 -3.86
N TRP A 477 17.18 4.10 -2.70
CA TRP A 477 16.86 2.95 -1.85
C TRP A 477 15.35 2.78 -1.57
N PHE A 478 14.52 3.72 -2.03
CA PHE A 478 13.07 3.59 -2.02
C PHE A 478 12.47 4.24 -3.25
N THR A 479 11.21 3.89 -3.53
CA THR A 479 10.34 4.60 -4.46
C THR A 479 9.09 5.08 -3.74
N VAL A 480 8.39 6.06 -4.32
CA VAL A 480 7.26 6.73 -3.71
C VAL A 480 6.05 6.67 -4.64
N ASP A 481 4.85 6.52 -4.04
CA ASP A 481 3.55 6.65 -4.69
C ASP A 481 2.61 7.48 -3.82
N THR A 482 1.67 8.19 -4.45
CA THR A 482 0.64 9.01 -3.79
C THR A 482 -0.77 8.66 -4.24
N ARG A 483 -0.97 7.51 -4.90
CA ARG A 483 -2.26 7.07 -5.46
C ARG A 483 -3.39 6.93 -4.43
N LEU A 484 -3.05 6.63 -3.18
CA LEU A 484 -4.01 6.52 -2.08
C LEU A 484 -4.33 7.88 -1.43
N GLY A 485 -3.82 9.00 -1.96
CA GLY A 485 -3.91 10.31 -1.31
C GLY A 485 -2.96 10.48 -0.11
N SER A 486 -2.16 9.46 0.19
CA SER A 486 -1.15 9.44 1.26
C SER A 486 0.20 9.02 0.70
N LEU A 487 1.27 9.29 1.45
CA LEU A 487 2.63 9.05 0.99
C LEU A 487 3.02 7.58 1.20
N SER A 488 3.07 6.80 0.14
CA SER A 488 3.43 5.37 0.17
C SER A 488 4.90 5.18 -0.21
N ILE A 489 5.68 4.56 0.67
CA ILE A 489 7.11 4.31 0.48
C ILE A 489 7.33 2.83 0.21
N HIS A 490 7.91 2.51 -0.94
CA HIS A 490 8.16 1.14 -1.38
C HIS A 490 9.64 0.77 -1.21
N LEU A 491 9.88 -0.36 -0.54
CA LEU A 491 11.19 -0.96 -0.33
C LEU A 491 11.31 -2.29 -1.10
N ASP A 492 12.23 -2.31 -2.06
CA ASP A 492 12.54 -3.47 -2.88
C ASP A 492 13.99 -3.94 -2.63
N THR A 493 14.15 -5.23 -2.36
CA THR A 493 15.45 -5.89 -2.24
C THR A 493 16.05 -6.21 -3.63
N PRO A 494 17.38 -6.15 -3.82
CA PRO A 494 18.40 -5.72 -2.86
C PRO A 494 18.62 -4.19 -2.81
N GLN A 495 17.95 -3.43 -3.68
CA GLN A 495 18.20 -2.00 -3.89
C GLN A 495 17.99 -1.15 -2.62
N CYS A 496 17.04 -1.50 -1.76
CA CYS A 496 16.77 -0.78 -0.52
C CYS A 496 17.98 -0.72 0.42
N PHE A 497 18.90 -1.67 0.32
CA PHE A 497 20.09 -1.68 1.16
C PHE A 497 21.29 -0.93 0.55
N SER A 498 21.10 -0.22 -0.58
CA SER A 498 22.20 0.47 -1.28
C SER A 498 22.62 1.81 -0.67
N ALA A 499 21.77 2.45 0.13
CA ALA A 499 22.06 3.75 0.72
C ALA A 499 22.74 3.62 2.09
N GLU A 500 23.91 4.24 2.19
CA GLU A 500 24.68 4.40 3.43
C GLU A 500 24.95 5.88 3.66
N MET A 501 24.89 6.31 4.92
CA MET A 501 25.26 7.66 5.36
C MET A 501 26.18 7.56 6.57
N TYR A 502 27.01 8.57 6.80
CA TYR A 502 27.79 8.64 8.03
C TYR A 502 26.90 8.98 9.21
N SER A 503 27.20 8.41 10.39
CA SER A 503 26.48 8.69 11.64
C SER A 503 26.41 10.19 11.96
N ALA A 504 27.49 10.93 11.62
CA ALA A 504 27.58 12.38 11.76
C ALA A 504 26.52 13.13 10.93
N ASP A 505 26.23 12.67 9.70
CA ASP A 505 25.22 13.30 8.81
C ASP A 505 23.78 13.02 9.27
N LEU A 506 23.61 12.02 10.12
CA LEU A 506 22.33 11.65 10.73
C LEU A 506 22.13 12.28 12.12
N ASN A 507 23.10 13.07 12.60
CA ASN A 507 23.11 13.66 13.95
C ASN A 507 22.99 12.61 15.07
N ILE A 508 23.57 11.41 14.88
CA ILE A 508 23.56 10.36 15.90
C ILE A 508 24.69 10.63 16.91
N ALA A 509 24.32 11.00 18.13
CA ALA A 509 25.29 11.34 19.18
C ALA A 509 26.08 10.12 19.68
N GLY A 510 27.36 10.33 20.02
CA GLY A 510 28.19 9.34 20.72
C GLY A 510 28.84 8.26 19.83
N LYS A 511 28.86 8.43 18.51
CA LYS A 511 29.50 7.52 17.56
C LYS A 511 30.69 8.18 16.84
N PRO A 512 31.69 7.40 16.38
CA PRO A 512 32.79 7.96 15.60
C PRO A 512 32.27 8.53 14.26
N GLU A 513 32.91 9.59 13.77
CA GLU A 513 32.50 10.29 12.53
C GLU A 513 32.49 9.39 11.29
N ASP A 514 33.30 8.32 11.31
CA ASP A 514 33.50 7.39 10.21
C ASP A 514 32.51 6.22 10.18
N ASP A 515 31.63 6.15 11.19
CA ASP A 515 30.65 5.09 11.33
C ASP A 515 29.57 5.17 10.26
N LYS A 516 29.22 4.03 9.65
CA LYS A 516 28.31 3.98 8.50
C LYS A 516 26.98 3.35 8.89
N VAL A 517 25.92 4.09 8.63
CA VAL A 517 24.55 3.65 8.90
C VAL A 517 23.86 3.32 7.59
N ASN A 518 23.21 2.16 7.55
CA ASN A 518 22.34 1.80 6.43
C ASN A 518 20.91 2.29 6.68
N LEU A 519 20.41 3.17 5.80
CA LEU A 519 19.13 3.84 6.00
C LEU A 519 17.96 2.86 6.06
N ALA A 520 17.90 1.88 5.15
CA ALA A 520 16.83 0.90 5.13
C ALA A 520 16.85 -0.01 6.36
N ARG A 521 18.02 -0.48 6.80
CA ARG A 521 18.15 -1.34 7.99
C ARG A 521 17.53 -0.68 9.22
N GLU A 522 17.93 0.56 9.52
CA GLU A 522 17.44 1.24 10.73
C GLU A 522 15.98 1.67 10.59
N THR A 523 15.52 1.98 9.37
CA THR A 523 14.11 2.23 9.07
C THR A 523 13.24 0.99 9.32
N LEU A 524 13.67 -0.19 8.84
CA LEU A 524 12.95 -1.46 9.03
C LEU A 524 12.87 -1.86 10.49
N LYS A 525 13.96 -1.67 11.25
CA LYS A 525 13.95 -1.89 12.70
C LYS A 525 12.99 -0.96 13.42
N GLY A 526 12.90 0.31 13.01
CA GLY A 526 11.92 1.28 13.51
C GLY A 526 10.48 0.84 13.25
N LEU A 527 10.18 0.49 11.99
CA LEU A 527 8.84 0.04 11.58
C LEU A 527 8.37 -1.22 12.30
N LEU A 528 9.28 -2.16 12.60
CA LEU A 528 8.94 -3.43 13.26
C LEU A 528 9.25 -3.44 14.77
N ALA A 529 9.62 -2.30 15.35
CA ALA A 529 9.99 -2.21 16.77
C ALA A 529 8.84 -2.64 17.70
N HIS A 530 7.61 -2.20 17.41
CA HIS A 530 6.43 -2.54 18.21
C HIS A 530 6.13 -4.04 18.18
N TRP A 531 6.09 -4.63 16.98
CA TRP A 531 5.91 -6.06 16.77
C TRP A 531 6.97 -6.88 17.51
N LEU A 532 8.24 -6.48 17.44
CA LEU A 532 9.33 -7.14 18.16
C LEU A 532 9.19 -7.06 19.68
N ALA A 533 8.80 -5.91 20.21
CA ALA A 533 8.59 -5.74 21.64
C ALA A 533 7.47 -6.68 22.14
N LYS A 534 6.33 -6.71 21.45
CA LYS A 534 5.20 -7.59 21.79
C LYS A 534 5.53 -9.07 21.64
N ARG A 535 6.23 -9.45 20.57
CA ARG A 535 6.70 -10.82 20.36
C ARG A 535 7.62 -11.29 21.49
N ARG A 536 8.59 -10.45 21.91
CA ARG A 536 9.50 -10.75 23.03
C ARG A 536 8.77 -10.85 24.37
N GLN A 537 7.81 -9.97 24.64
CA GLN A 537 6.97 -10.06 25.85
C GLN A 537 6.27 -11.42 25.94
N ARG A 538 5.72 -11.92 24.83
CA ARG A 538 5.06 -13.23 24.79
C ARG A 538 6.02 -14.41 24.93
N HIS A 539 7.14 -14.41 24.22
CA HIS A 539 8.13 -15.48 24.33
C HIS A 539 8.84 -15.48 25.69
N GLY A 540 9.03 -14.30 26.32
CA GLY A 540 9.52 -14.18 27.68
C GLY A 540 8.53 -14.72 28.72
N SER A 541 7.23 -14.48 28.53
CA SER A 541 6.17 -15.00 29.42
C SER A 541 5.93 -16.51 29.31
N GLN A 542 6.39 -17.17 28.24
CA GLN A 542 6.30 -18.63 28.09
C GLN A 542 7.44 -19.42 28.76
N SER A 543 8.35 -18.75 29.50
CA SER A 543 9.48 -19.39 30.19
C SER A 543 9.43 -19.35 31.72
N SER A 544 8.24 -19.16 32.32
CA SER A 544 8.08 -19.30 33.77
C SER A 544 6.67 -19.74 34.17
N ALA A 545 6.37 -21.02 33.95
CA ALA A 545 5.30 -21.73 34.63
C ALA A 545 5.65 -23.23 34.62
N ASN A 546 6.55 -23.61 35.52
CA ASN A 546 6.62 -24.90 36.21
C ASN A 546 7.90 -24.91 37.03
N GLY A 547 7.83 -24.28 38.19
CA GLY A 547 8.77 -24.57 39.27
C GLY A 547 8.29 -25.84 39.96
N ASP A 548 8.97 -26.95 39.73
CA ASP A 548 9.06 -28.03 40.72
C ASP A 548 10.47 -28.63 40.69
N VAL A 549 10.99 -28.84 41.89
CA VAL A 549 12.41 -29.06 42.21
C VAL A 549 12.70 -30.56 42.37
N LEU A 550 13.71 -31.03 41.62
CA LEU A 550 14.67 -32.13 41.82
C LEU A 550 14.21 -33.60 42.08
N SER A 551 14.68 -34.49 41.19
CA SER A 551 15.37 -35.78 41.45
C SER A 551 15.68 -36.41 40.07
N GLY A 552 16.89 -36.70 39.61
CA GLY A 552 18.00 -37.41 40.25
C GLY A 552 18.15 -38.82 39.65
N LYS A 553 18.80 -38.98 38.47
CA LYS A 553 19.73 -40.08 38.08
C LYS A 553 19.96 -40.23 36.57
N ASP A 554 21.17 -40.69 36.28
CA ASP A 554 21.91 -40.82 35.03
C ASP A 554 21.32 -41.74 33.93
N ILE A 555 21.71 -41.52 32.66
CA ILE A 555 22.52 -42.47 31.82
C ILE A 555 22.52 -42.07 30.32
N THR A 556 23.70 -41.61 29.88
CA THR A 556 24.40 -41.72 28.57
C THR A 556 23.87 -41.11 27.26
N PRO A 557 24.77 -40.46 26.47
CA PRO A 557 24.49 -39.93 25.14
C PRO A 557 24.97 -40.86 24.02
N ARG A 558 24.25 -40.92 22.89
CA ARG A 558 24.78 -41.40 21.60
C ARG A 558 24.60 -40.33 20.52
N SER A 559 25.76 -39.82 20.10
CA SER A 559 26.04 -38.88 19.03
C SER A 559 25.93 -39.53 17.64
N LEU A 560 25.64 -38.71 16.62
CA LEU A 560 26.27 -38.63 15.27
C LEU A 560 25.21 -38.24 14.21
N ALA A 561 25.40 -37.27 13.30
CA ALA A 561 26.62 -36.58 12.88
C ALA A 561 26.33 -35.20 12.27
N ARG A 562 27.21 -34.26 12.59
CA ARG A 562 27.55 -33.06 11.83
C ARG A 562 28.17 -33.45 10.47
N SER A 563 27.99 -32.62 9.46
CA SER A 563 29.11 -32.29 8.56
C SER A 563 29.39 -30.79 8.62
N ARG A 564 30.64 -30.50 8.96
CA ARG A 564 31.27 -29.17 9.12
C ARG A 564 31.70 -28.65 7.76
N ILE A 565 31.58 -27.34 7.52
CA ILE A 565 32.57 -26.58 6.73
C ILE A 565 32.87 -25.26 7.45
N GLU A 566 34.09 -25.22 7.97
CA GLU A 566 35.04 -24.10 8.15
C GLU A 566 34.57 -22.80 8.83
N VAL A 567 35.00 -22.69 10.08
CA VAL A 567 35.15 -21.46 10.85
C VAL A 567 36.40 -20.76 10.33
N ASP A 568 36.22 -19.56 9.76
CA ASP A 568 37.26 -18.54 9.76
C ASP A 568 36.78 -17.35 10.61
N GLY A 569 37.70 -16.86 11.44
CA GLY A 569 37.43 -16.00 12.58
C GLY A 569 37.05 -14.57 12.18
N GLY A 570 35.96 -14.08 12.78
CA GLY A 570 35.55 -12.67 12.66
C GLY A 570 34.06 -12.44 12.94
N ALA A 571 33.52 -13.04 14.01
CA ALA A 571 32.10 -12.91 14.36
C ALA A 571 31.86 -12.32 15.77
N GLU A 572 32.80 -11.51 16.26
CA GLU A 572 32.65 -10.76 17.52
C GLU A 572 33.11 -9.31 17.31
N ASN A 573 32.28 -8.51 16.64
CA ASN A 573 32.17 -7.05 16.83
C ASN A 573 31.15 -6.48 15.82
N ASP A 574 29.86 -6.55 16.16
CA ASP A 574 28.91 -5.54 15.65
C ASP A 574 27.60 -5.46 16.45
N SER A 575 27.68 -5.59 17.79
CA SER A 575 26.58 -5.23 18.69
C SER A 575 26.55 -3.73 19.01
N MET A 576 26.97 -2.87 18.07
CA MET A 576 26.80 -1.42 18.22
C MET A 576 25.37 -1.04 17.83
N VAL A 577 24.45 -1.24 18.77
CA VAL A 577 23.02 -0.93 18.67
C VAL A 577 22.82 0.58 18.50
N TYR A 578 22.47 1.02 17.28
CA TYR A 578 21.80 2.31 17.11
C TYR A 578 20.41 2.22 17.73
N PRO A 579 19.87 3.29 18.36
CA PRO A 579 18.43 3.35 18.57
C PRO A 579 17.77 3.30 17.19
N PRO A 580 16.78 2.41 16.97
CA PRO A 580 16.05 2.36 15.71
C PRO A 580 15.39 3.72 15.44
N PHE A 581 15.19 4.07 14.16
CA PHE A 581 14.47 5.30 13.85
C PHE A 581 13.05 5.22 14.42
N GLU A 582 12.74 6.10 15.36
CA GLU A 582 11.44 6.09 16.03
C GLU A 582 10.38 6.72 15.13
N PHE A 583 9.33 5.94 14.86
CA PHE A 583 8.12 6.40 14.21
C PHE A 583 7.13 6.93 15.25
N SER A 584 6.34 7.93 14.86
CA SER A 584 5.29 8.51 15.69
C SER A 584 4.26 7.45 16.10
N ILE A 585 3.90 7.41 17.39
CA ILE A 585 2.79 6.57 17.89
C ILE A 585 1.44 7.27 17.66
N ASN A 586 1.42 8.60 17.56
CA ASN A 586 0.20 9.38 17.37
C ASN A 586 -0.33 9.28 15.92
N SER A 587 0.59 9.12 14.97
CA SER A 587 0.32 8.95 13.54
C SER A 587 1.10 7.75 13.01
N PRO A 588 0.77 6.52 13.48
CA PRO A 588 1.58 5.35 13.19
C PRO A 588 1.46 4.96 11.72
N PRO A 589 2.58 4.63 11.06
CA PRO A 589 2.54 4.21 9.67
C PRO A 589 1.84 2.86 9.50
N SER A 590 1.31 2.65 8.30
CA SER A 590 0.69 1.37 7.93
C SER A 590 1.62 0.56 7.05
N ILE A 591 1.86 -0.71 7.39
CA ILE A 591 2.62 -1.64 6.58
C ILE A 591 1.70 -2.33 5.59
N ILE A 592 2.17 -2.42 4.35
CA ILE A 592 1.57 -3.18 3.26
C ILE A 592 2.58 -4.23 2.78
N THR A 593 2.15 -5.49 2.80
CA THR A 593 2.92 -6.62 2.28
C THR A 593 1.98 -7.75 1.87
N GLU A 594 2.53 -8.79 1.24
CA GLU A 594 1.80 -10.00 0.88
C GLU A 594 2.09 -11.12 1.87
N GLY A 595 1.04 -11.66 2.49
CA GLY A 595 1.13 -12.74 3.47
C GLY A 595 1.36 -14.13 2.87
N SER A 596 1.50 -15.14 3.72
CA SER A 596 1.49 -16.55 3.32
C SER A 596 0.07 -17.10 3.13
N GLN A 597 -0.88 -16.53 3.87
CA GLN A 597 -2.32 -16.82 3.85
C GLN A 597 -3.05 -16.18 2.65
N GLY A 598 -2.36 -15.92 1.53
CA GLY A 598 -2.99 -15.76 0.22
C GLY A 598 -2.79 -14.44 -0.53
N GLY A 599 -2.13 -13.41 0.01
CA GLY A 599 -1.70 -12.20 -0.75
C GLY A 599 -1.83 -10.87 0.03
N PRO A 600 -2.06 -9.70 -0.62
CA PRO A 600 -1.83 -8.40 0.03
C PRO A 600 -2.72 -8.13 1.24
N TRP A 601 -2.12 -7.47 2.24
CA TRP A 601 -2.78 -6.93 3.41
C TRP A 601 -2.12 -5.62 3.85
N ARG A 602 -2.88 -4.81 4.58
CA ARG A 602 -2.48 -3.55 5.19
C ARG A 602 -2.79 -3.57 6.69
N LYS A 603 -1.87 -3.14 7.56
CA LYS A 603 -2.12 -2.93 9.00
C LYS A 603 -1.22 -1.83 9.56
N LYS A 604 -1.67 -1.10 10.59
CA LYS A 604 -0.81 -0.16 11.31
C LYS A 604 0.29 -0.89 12.08
N VAL A 605 1.43 -0.23 12.24
CA VAL A 605 2.53 -0.74 13.07
C VAL A 605 2.10 -0.97 14.53
N THR A 606 1.17 -0.17 15.05
CA THR A 606 0.61 -0.32 16.40
C THR A 606 -0.33 -1.51 16.55
N ASP A 607 -0.93 -1.97 15.45
CA ASP A 607 -1.89 -3.07 15.46
C ASP A 607 -1.18 -4.43 15.33
N LEU A 608 0.13 -4.40 15.03
CA LEU A 608 1.02 -5.56 15.08
C LEU A 608 1.37 -5.92 16.53
N ASP A 609 0.36 -6.33 17.29
CA ASP A 609 0.24 -7.73 17.56
C ASP A 609 1.49 -8.46 18.08
N GLY A 610 2.15 -9.19 17.18
CA GLY A 610 3.16 -10.21 17.46
C GLY A 610 2.64 -11.66 17.32
N THR A 611 1.37 -11.86 16.94
CA THR A 611 0.79 -13.18 16.59
C THR A 611 0.98 -13.52 15.13
N GLU A 612 1.34 -12.54 14.31
CA GLU A 612 1.57 -12.71 12.89
C GLU A 612 2.65 -13.78 12.61
N ASP A 613 2.40 -14.63 11.62
CA ASP A 613 3.37 -15.64 11.18
C ASP A 613 4.58 -14.94 10.53
N GLU A 614 5.78 -15.47 10.73
CA GLU A 614 6.98 -15.00 10.03
C GLU A 614 6.81 -15.04 8.51
N LYS A 615 6.01 -15.99 8.00
CA LYS A 615 5.72 -16.10 6.57
C LYS A 615 4.86 -14.95 6.02
N ASP A 616 4.28 -14.11 6.90
CA ASP A 616 3.50 -12.95 6.50
C ASP A 616 4.35 -11.72 6.16
N PHE A 617 5.63 -11.74 6.56
CA PHE A 617 6.61 -10.72 6.21
C PHE A 617 7.57 -11.22 5.12
N PRO A 618 8.17 -10.32 4.31
CA PRO A 618 9.24 -10.70 3.41
C PRO A 618 10.45 -11.21 4.20
N TRP A 619 11.03 -12.34 3.77
CA TRP A 619 12.15 -12.97 4.48
C TRP A 619 13.34 -12.03 4.68
N TRP A 620 13.68 -11.23 3.67
CA TRP A 620 14.77 -10.24 3.74
C TRP A 620 14.51 -9.13 4.79
N CYS A 621 13.24 -8.80 5.08
CA CYS A 621 12.90 -7.88 6.16
C CYS A 621 13.18 -8.53 7.52
N LEU A 622 12.73 -9.77 7.70
CA LEU A 622 12.93 -10.50 8.94
C LEU A 622 14.39 -10.80 9.21
N ASP A 623 15.16 -11.22 8.20
CA ASP A 623 16.59 -11.49 8.34
C ASP A 623 17.37 -10.22 8.70
N CYS A 624 16.98 -9.08 8.12
CA CYS A 624 17.54 -7.77 8.46
C CYS A 624 17.27 -7.36 9.91
N VAL A 625 16.03 -7.56 10.38
CA VAL A 625 15.60 -7.06 11.69
C VAL A 625 15.95 -8.03 12.82
N LEU A 626 15.81 -9.34 12.62
CA LEU A 626 16.07 -10.37 13.63
C LEU A 626 17.55 -10.75 13.70
N ASN A 627 18.19 -10.94 12.54
CA ASN A 627 19.56 -11.47 12.46
C ASN A 627 20.61 -10.42 12.14
N ASN A 628 20.21 -9.16 11.88
CA ASN A 628 21.10 -8.09 11.39
C ASN A 628 21.86 -8.46 10.11
N ARG A 629 21.32 -9.39 9.31
CA ARG A 629 21.93 -9.84 8.06
C ARG A 629 21.34 -9.07 6.89
N LEU A 630 22.21 -8.68 5.98
CA LEU A 630 21.86 -7.91 4.80
C LEU A 630 22.13 -8.77 3.56
N PRO A 631 21.25 -8.75 2.55
CA PRO A 631 21.49 -9.45 1.29
C PRO A 631 22.84 -9.04 0.70
N PRO A 632 23.55 -9.96 0.00
CA PRO A 632 24.83 -9.66 -0.62
C PRO A 632 24.68 -8.46 -1.56
N ARG A 633 25.43 -7.40 -1.25
CA ARG A 633 25.35 -6.13 -1.97
C ARG A 633 26.33 -6.15 -3.12
N GLU A 634 25.90 -5.68 -4.28
CA GLU A 634 26.84 -5.16 -5.26
C GLU A 634 27.43 -3.87 -4.70
N ASN A 635 28.52 -4.02 -3.93
CA ASN A 635 29.32 -2.91 -3.45
C ASN A 635 29.93 -2.22 -4.66
N THR A 636 29.20 -1.25 -5.19
CA THR A 636 29.60 -0.46 -6.34
C THR A 636 30.68 0.53 -5.92
N LYS A 637 31.89 0.03 -5.64
CA LYS A 637 33.06 0.86 -5.42
C LYS A 637 33.22 1.83 -6.59
N CYS A 638 33.62 3.06 -6.29
CA CYS A 638 34.00 4.02 -7.30
C CYS A 638 35.49 3.80 -7.62
N SER A 639 35.78 3.51 -8.88
CA SER A 639 37.16 3.55 -9.36
C SER A 639 37.55 4.96 -9.78
N PHE A 640 38.77 5.35 -9.43
CA PHE A 640 39.31 6.66 -9.76
C PHE A 640 40.84 6.65 -9.92
N TYR A 641 41.34 7.59 -10.69
CA TYR A 641 42.76 7.90 -10.85
C TYR A 641 43.11 9.13 -10.01
N LEU A 642 44.34 9.16 -9.50
CA LEU A 642 44.85 10.25 -8.68
C LEU A 642 46.18 10.74 -9.27
N HIS A 643 46.20 11.96 -9.78
CA HIS A 643 47.34 12.54 -10.50
C HIS A 643 47.79 13.87 -9.89
N PRO A 644 49.08 14.23 -9.95
CA PRO A 644 49.52 15.58 -9.60
C PRO A 644 49.06 16.59 -10.67
N CYS A 645 48.73 17.82 -10.26
CA CYS A 645 48.43 18.90 -11.22
C CYS A 645 49.64 19.28 -12.08
N GLU A 646 49.43 19.55 -13.37
CA GLU A 646 50.47 20.03 -14.29
C GLU A 646 51.13 21.31 -13.76
N GLY A 647 52.47 21.29 -13.60
CA GLY A 647 53.27 22.41 -13.09
C GLY A 647 53.55 22.40 -11.57
N SER A 648 53.08 21.39 -10.82
CA SER A 648 53.44 21.22 -9.40
C SER A 648 54.83 20.59 -9.25
N ALA A 649 55.70 21.16 -8.42
CA ALA A 649 57.04 20.62 -8.10
C ALA A 649 57.02 19.32 -7.27
N VAL A 650 55.85 18.72 -7.11
CA VAL A 650 55.64 17.48 -6.35
C VAL A 650 55.76 16.31 -7.31
N GLN A 651 56.95 15.71 -7.38
CA GLN A 651 57.12 14.37 -7.93
C GLN A 651 56.82 13.34 -6.85
N ILE A 652 56.24 12.22 -7.29
CA ILE A 652 55.79 11.04 -6.51
C ILE A 652 54.31 11.10 -6.11
N LEU A 653 53.45 10.59 -7.01
CA LEU A 653 52.50 9.48 -6.78
C LEU A 653 51.68 9.25 -8.07
N THR A 654 52.27 8.75 -9.16
CA THR A 654 51.48 8.16 -10.26
C THR A 654 51.02 6.79 -9.80
N GLN A 655 50.00 6.74 -8.95
CA GLN A 655 49.37 5.47 -8.61
C GLN A 655 48.39 5.06 -9.70
N GLY A 656 48.36 3.75 -9.97
CA GLY A 656 47.37 3.13 -10.84
C GLY A 656 45.93 3.33 -10.34
N LYS A 657 44.99 2.70 -11.04
CA LYS A 657 43.55 2.78 -10.74
C LYS A 657 43.24 2.41 -9.28
N LEU A 658 42.78 3.37 -8.49
CA LEU A 658 42.30 3.18 -7.11
C LEU A 658 40.82 2.82 -7.10
N SER A 659 40.36 2.18 -6.02
CA SER A 659 38.96 1.80 -5.84
C SER A 659 38.54 1.98 -4.39
N ALA A 660 37.49 2.77 -4.15
CA ALA A 660 36.99 3.06 -2.80
C ALA A 660 35.46 3.06 -2.76
N PRO A 661 34.83 2.97 -1.56
CA PRO A 661 33.39 3.10 -1.43
C PRO A 661 32.88 4.44 -2.01
N ARG A 662 31.69 4.42 -2.64
CA ARG A 662 31.03 5.63 -3.19
C ARG A 662 30.84 6.75 -2.18
N ILE A 663 30.59 6.38 -0.91
CA ILE A 663 30.39 7.32 0.21
C ILE A 663 31.69 7.98 0.68
N LEU A 664 32.88 7.50 0.27
CA LEU A 664 34.16 8.04 0.74
C LEU A 664 34.24 9.55 0.48
N ARG A 665 34.49 10.33 1.53
CA ARG A 665 34.64 11.78 1.45
C ARG A 665 36.02 12.19 0.92
N ILE A 666 36.08 13.35 0.28
CA ILE A 666 37.33 13.91 -0.27
C ILE A 666 38.37 14.17 0.83
N HIS A 667 37.98 14.51 2.07
CA HIS A 667 38.93 14.66 3.17
C HIS A 667 39.76 13.37 3.42
N LYS A 668 39.21 12.18 3.15
CA LYS A 668 39.97 10.91 3.26
C LYS A 668 40.95 10.74 2.12
N VAL A 669 40.60 11.21 0.93
CA VAL A 669 41.53 11.26 -0.22
C VAL A 669 42.67 12.23 0.09
N VAL A 670 42.37 13.39 0.70
CA VAL A 670 43.38 14.35 1.18
C VAL A 670 44.32 13.69 2.19
N ASN A 671 43.78 13.05 3.22
CA ASN A 671 44.59 12.35 4.23
C ASN A 671 45.44 11.24 3.62
N TYR A 672 44.90 10.50 2.64
CA TYR A 672 45.65 9.48 1.90
C TYR A 672 46.87 10.06 1.17
N VAL A 673 46.70 11.20 0.49
CA VAL A 673 47.82 11.88 -0.17
C VAL A 673 48.84 12.37 0.87
N ILE A 674 48.40 12.98 1.97
CA ILE A 674 49.30 13.45 3.04
C ILE A 674 50.12 12.29 3.61
N GLU A 675 49.49 11.17 3.96
CA GLU A 675 50.17 10.00 4.51
C GLU A 675 51.21 9.44 3.54
N LYS A 676 50.87 9.32 2.26
CA LYS A 676 51.82 8.85 1.23
C LYS A 676 52.97 9.82 0.99
N MET A 677 52.72 11.13 0.98
CA MET A 677 53.77 12.14 0.85
C MET A 677 54.72 12.18 2.06
N VAL A 678 54.23 11.88 3.28
CA VAL A 678 55.06 11.84 4.49
C VAL A 678 55.92 10.57 4.53
N LEU A 679 55.41 9.45 4.03
CA LEU A 679 56.14 8.17 3.96
C LEU A 679 57.26 8.15 2.91
N ASP A 680 57.14 8.91 1.82
CA ASP A 680 58.12 8.94 0.72
C ASP A 680 59.27 9.97 0.91
N LYS A 681 59.44 10.57 2.09
CA LYS A 681 60.68 11.33 2.39
C LYS A 681 61.81 10.36 2.75
N PRO A 682 62.89 10.26 1.95
CA PRO A 682 64.03 9.42 2.31
C PRO A 682 64.71 9.96 3.58
N LEU A 683 65.04 9.04 4.50
CA LEU A 683 65.93 9.28 5.64
C LEU A 683 67.36 9.47 5.12
N ASP A 684 67.71 10.68 4.70
CA ASP A 684 69.11 11.04 4.44
C ASP A 684 69.68 11.85 5.61
N ASN A 685 70.54 11.21 6.40
CA ASN A 685 71.78 11.83 6.88
C ASN A 685 72.75 10.77 7.47
N PRO A 686 73.78 10.34 6.74
CA PRO A 686 75.01 9.81 7.32
C PRO A 686 76.11 10.87 7.18
N ASP A 687 76.59 11.39 8.32
CA ASP A 687 78.00 11.74 8.59
C ASP A 687 78.11 12.83 9.67
N VAL A 688 78.52 12.42 10.88
CA VAL A 688 79.63 13.08 11.59
C VAL A 688 80.40 12.00 12.36
N THR A 689 81.65 11.85 11.96
CA THR A 689 82.71 11.04 12.58
C THR A 689 83.07 11.60 13.97
N PHE A 690 83.28 10.77 15.00
CA PHE A 690 84.45 10.83 15.89
C PHE A 690 84.47 9.67 16.92
N ALA A 691 85.59 8.94 16.84
CA ALA A 691 86.28 7.93 17.65
C ALA A 691 85.96 7.65 19.16
N PRO A 692 86.46 6.51 19.69
CA PRO A 692 85.91 5.78 20.86
C PRO A 692 86.71 5.98 22.16
N GLY A 693 86.12 5.65 23.32
CA GLY A 693 86.87 5.56 24.57
C GLY A 693 86.04 5.33 25.85
N LEU A 694 86.01 4.06 26.30
CA LEU A 694 86.08 3.52 27.67
C LEU A 694 85.45 4.28 28.86
N GLY A 695 84.59 3.58 29.60
CA GLY A 695 84.31 3.84 31.02
C GLY A 695 83.08 3.07 31.53
N GLY A 696 83.31 1.92 32.17
CA GLY A 696 82.26 1.08 32.75
C GLY A 696 81.73 1.60 34.10
N GLY A 697 80.57 1.09 34.50
CA GLY A 697 80.02 1.28 35.84
C GLY A 697 78.54 0.91 35.95
N GLN A 698 78.25 -0.35 36.30
CA GLN A 698 76.97 -0.75 36.90
C GLN A 698 76.74 0.02 38.20
N LEU A 699 75.47 0.37 38.51
CA LEU A 699 74.84 0.06 39.79
C LEU A 699 73.32 0.33 39.78
N GLN A 700 72.67 -0.44 40.64
CA GLN A 700 71.26 -0.79 40.71
C GLN A 700 70.39 0.13 41.58
N HIS A 701 69.09 0.15 41.23
CA HIS A 701 67.89 0.10 42.08
C HIS A 701 67.38 1.26 42.95
N SER A 702 66.04 1.23 43.02
CA SER A 702 65.06 1.81 43.97
C SER A 702 64.59 3.24 43.66
N THR A 703 63.38 3.52 43.13
CA THR A 703 61.95 3.21 43.43
C THR A 703 61.22 4.31 44.21
N VAL A 704 60.10 4.76 43.61
CA VAL A 704 58.92 5.48 44.16
C VAL A 704 59.11 6.99 44.44
N GLY A 705 58.30 7.93 43.92
CA GLY A 705 57.09 7.85 43.11
C GLY A 705 56.53 9.24 42.73
N ASP A 706 55.57 9.20 41.81
CA ASP A 706 54.47 10.14 41.52
C ASP A 706 54.71 11.43 40.69
N GLY A 707 54.64 11.31 39.35
CA GLY A 707 53.35 11.30 38.65
C GLY A 707 52.51 12.59 38.53
N SER A 708 52.90 13.55 37.67
CA SER A 708 51.94 14.24 36.77
C SER A 708 52.66 15.00 35.65
N TYR A 709 53.30 14.24 34.75
CA TYR A 709 53.81 14.79 33.50
C TYR A 709 52.65 15.00 32.51
N ARG A 710 52.47 16.26 32.10
CA ARG A 710 51.78 16.62 30.85
C ARG A 710 52.38 15.78 29.70
N PRO A 711 51.58 15.05 28.89
CA PRO A 711 52.10 14.51 27.64
C PRO A 711 52.27 15.67 26.66
N GLY A 712 53.53 16.04 26.44
CA GLY A 712 53.93 17.05 25.48
C GLY A 712 53.42 16.76 24.07
N LEU A 713 53.09 17.83 23.35
CA LEU A 713 52.89 17.84 21.92
C LEU A 713 54.04 17.07 21.23
N LYS A 714 53.70 16.05 20.45
CA LYS A 714 54.64 15.41 19.53
C LYS A 714 55.15 16.47 18.52
N PRO A 715 56.47 16.57 18.24
CA PRO A 715 57.05 17.55 17.32
C PRO A 715 56.61 17.49 15.84
N TRP A 716 55.65 16.63 15.48
CA TRP A 716 55.23 16.36 14.09
C TRP A 716 53.98 17.13 13.63
N GLN A 717 53.42 18.01 14.46
CA GLN A 717 52.24 18.81 14.09
C GLN A 717 52.57 20.09 13.30
N LYS A 718 53.85 20.44 13.08
CA LYS A 718 54.22 21.76 12.50
C LYS A 718 54.31 21.84 10.96
N LEU A 719 54.16 20.75 10.21
CA LEU A 719 54.23 20.79 8.74
C LEU A 719 53.28 19.75 8.12
N ARG A 720 51.96 19.87 8.34
CA ARG A 720 51.01 19.20 7.43
C ARG A 720 50.87 20.07 6.18
N PRO A 721 51.31 19.61 5.00
CA PRO A 721 51.05 20.35 3.76
C PRO A 721 49.54 20.48 3.57
N SER A 722 49.08 21.69 3.24
CA SER A 722 47.68 21.88 2.83
C SER A 722 47.55 21.30 1.42
N ILE A 723 46.66 20.32 1.23
CA ILE A 723 46.45 19.66 -0.06
C ILE A 723 45.05 19.96 -0.56
N GLU A 724 44.96 20.40 -1.79
CA GLU A 724 43.70 20.53 -2.52
C GLU A 724 43.54 19.38 -3.51
N ILE A 725 42.33 18.83 -3.57
CA ILE A 725 41.92 17.88 -4.59
C ILE A 725 41.02 18.61 -5.58
N LEU A 726 41.27 18.40 -6.87
CA LEU A 726 40.55 19.00 -7.99
C LEU A 726 39.97 17.91 -8.89
N CYS A 727 38.84 18.20 -9.52
CA CYS A 727 38.28 17.40 -10.62
C CYS A 727 37.80 18.36 -11.71
N ASN A 728 38.14 18.11 -12.97
CA ASN A 728 37.84 19.03 -14.09
C ASN A 728 38.23 20.50 -13.79
N ASN A 729 39.40 20.72 -13.17
CA ASN A 729 39.92 22.03 -12.72
C ASN A 729 39.10 22.77 -11.65
N GLN A 730 38.12 22.12 -11.03
CA GLN A 730 37.36 22.65 -9.90
C GLN A 730 37.90 22.09 -8.58
N VAL A 731 38.15 22.94 -7.58
CA VAL A 731 38.53 22.53 -6.22
C VAL A 731 37.33 21.87 -5.53
N LEU A 732 37.55 20.67 -4.98
CA LEU A 732 36.52 19.88 -4.32
C LEU A 732 36.42 20.23 -2.84
N SER A 733 35.19 20.31 -2.31
CA SER A 733 34.99 20.44 -0.86
C SER A 733 35.40 19.14 -0.14
N PRO A 734 36.07 19.20 1.03
CA PRO A 734 36.46 18.02 1.81
C PRO A 734 35.27 17.12 2.21
N ASP A 735 34.07 17.68 2.31
CA ASP A 735 32.86 16.94 2.73
C ASP A 735 32.17 16.20 1.58
N MET A 736 32.49 16.52 0.32
CA MET A 736 31.89 15.84 -0.83
C MET A 736 32.29 14.36 -0.87
N SER A 737 31.34 13.50 -1.22
CA SER A 737 31.62 12.08 -1.47
C SER A 737 32.08 11.83 -2.91
N LEU A 738 32.81 10.74 -3.15
CA LEU A 738 33.20 10.32 -4.51
C LEU A 738 31.99 10.15 -5.44
N ALA A 739 30.86 9.67 -4.92
CA ALA A 739 29.60 9.58 -5.67
C ALA A 739 29.10 10.96 -6.13
N THR A 740 29.15 11.95 -5.23
CA THR A 740 28.73 13.34 -5.52
C THR A 740 29.63 13.97 -6.57
N VAL A 741 30.94 13.81 -6.43
CA VAL A 741 31.91 14.29 -7.42
C VAL A 741 31.68 13.64 -8.78
N ARG A 742 31.45 12.32 -8.82
CA ARG A 742 31.16 11.61 -10.07
C ARG A 742 29.86 12.10 -10.73
N ALA A 743 28.81 12.32 -9.95
CA ALA A 743 27.49 12.71 -10.46
C ALA A 743 27.43 14.15 -10.96
N TYR A 744 28.02 15.11 -10.22
CA TYR A 744 27.82 16.54 -10.49
C TYR A 744 29.02 17.24 -11.14
N ILE A 745 30.25 16.76 -10.91
CA ILE A 745 31.48 17.44 -11.36
C ILE A 745 32.10 16.69 -12.54
N TRP A 746 32.28 15.37 -12.42
CA TRP A 746 32.90 14.56 -13.46
C TRP A 746 32.04 14.43 -14.72
N LYS A 747 30.77 14.02 -14.56
CA LYS A 747 29.75 13.88 -15.62
C LYS A 747 30.17 13.06 -16.85
N LYS A 748 31.23 12.25 -16.76
CA LYS A 748 31.72 11.37 -17.83
C LYS A 748 31.50 9.89 -17.47
N PRO A 749 31.30 9.01 -18.47
CA PRO A 749 31.11 7.57 -18.22
C PRO A 749 32.39 6.87 -17.74
N GLU A 750 33.54 7.45 -18.04
CA GLU A 750 34.88 6.94 -17.69
C GLU A 750 35.13 6.91 -16.17
N ASP A 751 36.23 6.27 -15.77
CA ASP A 751 36.71 6.31 -14.39
C ASP A 751 36.99 7.75 -13.96
N LEU A 752 36.71 8.07 -12.70
CA LEU A 752 36.87 9.42 -12.16
C LEU A 752 38.35 9.80 -12.15
N VAL A 753 38.72 11.01 -12.59
CA VAL A 753 40.09 11.52 -12.48
C VAL A 753 40.12 12.66 -11.47
N LEU A 754 40.94 12.48 -10.44
CA LEU A 754 41.20 13.46 -9.39
C LEU A 754 42.64 13.97 -9.50
N ASN A 755 42.82 15.28 -9.47
CA ASN A 755 44.13 15.91 -9.49
C ASN A 755 44.43 16.49 -8.10
N TYR A 756 45.65 16.39 -7.59
CA TYR A 756 46.04 16.99 -6.31
C TYR A 756 47.15 18.03 -6.48
N ARG A 757 47.16 19.03 -5.59
CA ARG A 757 48.25 20.03 -5.50
C ARG A 757 48.50 20.42 -4.04
N VAL A 758 49.75 20.77 -3.74
CA VAL A 758 50.13 21.33 -2.44
C VAL A 758 49.93 22.84 -2.50
N VAL A 759 49.17 23.36 -1.55
CA VAL A 759 49.00 24.79 -1.31
C VAL A 759 50.01 25.18 -0.24
N GLN A 760 50.95 26.07 -0.58
CA GLN A 760 51.77 26.71 0.44
C GLN A 760 50.86 27.63 1.26
N GLY A 761 50.73 27.33 2.56
CA GLY A 761 49.96 28.15 3.47
C GLY A 761 50.46 29.60 3.43
N ARG A 762 49.54 30.55 3.30
CA ARG A 762 49.82 31.96 3.59
C ARG A 762 50.01 32.16 5.08
#